data_AF-A0A0X3XZJ4-F1
#
_entry.id   AF-A0A0X3XZJ4-F1
#
_cell.length_a   1.000
_cell.length_b   1.000
_cell.length_c   1.000
_cell.angle_alpha   90.00
_cell.angle_beta   90.00
_cell.angle_gamma   90.00
#
_symmetry.space_group_name_H-M   'P 1'
#
loop_
_entity.id
_entity.type
_entity.pdbx_description
1 polymer ?
#
loop_
_entity_poly.entity_id
_entity_poly.type
_entity_poly.pdbx_seq_one_letter_code
_entity_poly.pdbx_strand_id
1 'polypeptide(L)'
;MRRRADMPLLGGVRPPIALLCLLIVALAGLTAKVLGPAGDPVVPKAVLGSQQHFAEDGAIALRASIDERVTDLNRTAAVLNAAGSADPEQVLSDLSNTYQKWTGTTVLDLESGKVLAARGETIPLAWLDKDVLRGDNALTPRMVRLKTGDVRLMTMALLDWKDRPQQLLIASNSLSVPAINLGPFRSMAVVARGGEVLATAGFEQAEALNSDAERDELTFLQKQMGRLSEEAAKETEQDPVSAKEPGSRGYPGVSGTLLGDSYNGRIATAGYASLASADPEQRKSVGAGLGLTVVAMLPVVQEEAAGQERELYGLIAAGVLVVVGLLAAALLWRAVQRPLLALFLESRRLARGDLTRPVAVPRWGEAARVGAALERLRAQLAGGDVEPSTQRTPRRGRLGLRVPLGLTAVLLLLWCVPVGLLLNRTDASVSVPSTMVNDQRDRTDLVADRVRRALNEAQADLASMTRLIDPADPDAASGALSDALRKHTRYASLYVIDRGGEVIARAGADPHAAWGDDEETKGEDARLIRVTGEGGKKPVVQAAAAVPDHKGMTLVGEIRVEFLNSLLARPGLGEVRVVDAEARTIAASDGFLAFEDLPRDALTDLVRAGGVKVGAGPVENGLLIREGRSVTVAAAAPFSGGGVASDVGWTVVSWQNAKHFEIAAYEREDRSVLAGMLGLALIVVCLGWIHLVVVRPLRALASSAEKLADGDLKTVLYPRYHDEVGAVVRSLELVRQQLQARRQNQARRSAEPRLGAGGR
;
A
#
# COMPACT_ATOMS: atom_id res chain seq x y z
N MET A 1 23.44 -29.36 56.88
CA MET A 1 22.77 -29.28 55.56
C MET A 1 21.60 -30.26 55.50
N ARG A 2 20.35 -29.79 55.51
CA ARG A 2 19.15 -30.61 55.26
C ARG A 2 18.34 -29.97 54.13
N ARG A 3 17.89 -30.83 53.21
CA ARG A 3 17.43 -30.58 51.84
C ARG A 3 16.41 -29.44 51.69
N ARG A 4 16.77 -28.42 50.91
CA ARG A 4 15.86 -27.60 50.09
C ARG A 4 15.46 -28.46 48.89
N ALA A 5 14.36 -29.18 48.99
CA ALA A 5 13.70 -29.77 47.83
C ALA A 5 12.18 -29.64 48.06
N ASP A 6 11.49 -29.30 46.98
CA ASP A 6 10.03 -29.19 46.84
C ASP A 6 9.41 -27.83 47.23
N MET A 7 9.87 -26.78 46.55
CA MET A 7 8.95 -25.74 46.07
C MET A 7 8.92 -25.86 44.54
N PRO A 8 7.77 -26.15 43.90
CA PRO A 8 7.70 -26.03 42.45
C PRO A 8 7.89 -24.54 42.12
N LEU A 9 9.03 -24.20 41.52
CA LEU A 9 9.37 -22.85 41.02
C LEU A 9 8.37 -22.34 39.96
N LEU A 10 7.44 -23.19 39.51
CA LEU A 10 6.49 -22.96 38.42
C LEU A 10 5.01 -22.82 38.87
N GLY A 11 4.69 -22.92 40.16
CA GLY A 11 3.31 -22.75 40.65
C GLY A 11 3.14 -21.49 41.50
N GLY A 12 2.32 -20.52 41.07
CA GLY A 12 1.83 -19.43 41.94
C GLY A 12 2.00 -17.99 41.46
N VAL A 13 2.22 -17.05 42.40
CA VAL A 13 2.26 -15.59 42.14
C VAL A 13 3.58 -15.12 41.50
N ARG A 14 4.66 -15.91 41.61
CA ARG A 14 5.99 -15.52 41.12
C ARG A 14 6.13 -15.53 39.60
N PRO A 15 5.66 -16.58 38.87
CA PRO A 15 5.68 -16.59 37.41
C PRO A 15 5.03 -15.36 36.75
N PRO A 16 3.81 -14.91 37.13
CA PRO A 16 3.19 -13.76 36.46
C PRO A 16 3.89 -12.43 36.75
N ILE A 17 4.48 -12.23 37.94
CA ILE A 17 5.26 -11.00 38.23
C ILE A 17 6.59 -11.01 37.48
N ALA A 18 7.27 -12.16 37.42
CA ALA A 18 8.52 -12.30 36.65
C ALA A 18 8.27 -12.11 35.15
N LEU A 19 7.19 -12.69 34.63
CA LEU A 19 6.76 -12.52 33.25
C LEU A 19 6.41 -11.06 32.95
N LEU A 20 5.69 -10.37 33.84
CA LEU A 20 5.41 -8.94 33.72
C LEU A 20 6.71 -8.13 33.62
N CYS A 21 7.69 -8.38 34.49
CA CYS A 21 8.97 -7.67 34.45
C CYS A 21 9.72 -7.93 33.14
N LEU A 22 9.77 -9.20 32.70
CA LEU A 22 10.43 -9.58 31.44
C LEU A 22 9.76 -8.91 30.24
N LEU A 23 8.42 -8.90 30.19
CA LEU A 23 7.67 -8.29 29.09
C LEU A 23 7.77 -6.76 29.10
N ILE A 24 7.87 -6.12 30.27
CA ILE A 24 8.14 -4.68 30.38
C ILE A 24 9.54 -4.35 29.84
N VAL A 25 10.56 -5.15 30.19
CA VAL A 25 11.92 -4.96 29.66
C VAL A 25 11.96 -5.19 28.15
N ALA A 26 11.26 -6.22 27.65
CA ALA A 26 11.13 -6.47 26.22
C ALA A 26 10.43 -5.31 25.49
N LEU A 27 9.34 -4.79 26.06
CA LEU A 27 8.61 -3.65 25.51
C LEU A 27 9.44 -2.37 25.57
N ALA A 28 10.22 -2.15 26.62
CA ALA A 28 11.16 -1.03 26.73
C ALA A 28 12.27 -1.12 25.69
N GLY A 29 12.84 -2.32 25.49
CA GLY A 29 13.82 -2.57 24.42
C GLY A 29 13.23 -2.34 23.03
N LEU A 30 12.00 -2.80 22.79
CA LEU A 30 11.28 -2.54 21.55
C LEU A 30 11.02 -1.05 21.36
N THR A 31 10.57 -0.35 22.41
CA THR A 31 10.30 1.09 22.39
C THR A 31 11.59 1.86 22.08
N ALA A 32 12.70 1.52 22.72
CA ALA A 32 14.00 2.11 22.44
C ALA A 32 14.47 1.85 21.00
N LYS A 33 14.21 0.66 20.44
CA LYS A 33 14.56 0.34 19.05
C LYS A 33 13.65 1.03 18.04
N VAL A 34 12.36 1.14 18.34
CA VAL A 34 11.31 1.58 17.42
C VAL A 34 11.18 3.10 17.40
N LEU A 35 11.36 3.75 18.56
CA LEU A 35 11.30 5.21 18.74
C LEU A 35 12.68 5.86 18.92
N GLY A 36 13.75 5.06 19.07
CA GLY A 36 15.12 5.55 19.05
C GLY A 36 15.62 5.83 17.63
N PRO A 37 16.90 6.18 17.46
CA PRO A 37 17.47 6.52 16.17
C PRO A 37 17.42 5.32 15.22
N ALA A 38 16.41 5.29 14.36
CA ALA A 38 16.61 4.78 13.02
C ALA A 38 17.38 5.89 12.30
N GLY A 39 18.54 5.59 11.71
CA GLY A 39 19.21 6.57 10.85
C GLY A 39 18.18 7.05 9.83
N ASP A 40 17.77 8.33 9.93
CA ASP A 40 16.86 8.88 8.94
C ASP A 40 17.60 8.74 7.60
N PRO A 41 17.02 8.05 6.61
CA PRO A 41 17.70 7.82 5.34
C PRO A 41 18.03 9.17 4.73
N VAL A 42 19.23 9.29 4.13
CA VAL A 42 19.72 10.56 3.58
C VAL A 42 18.77 11.14 2.53
N VAL A 43 17.96 10.27 1.91
CA VAL A 43 16.81 10.60 1.07
C VAL A 43 15.54 10.03 1.72
N PRO A 44 14.46 10.83 1.89
CA PRO A 44 13.22 10.34 2.46
C PRO A 44 12.64 9.17 1.65
N LYS A 45 12.16 8.11 2.32
CA LYS A 45 11.58 6.94 1.64
C LYS A 45 10.40 7.26 0.74
N ALA A 46 9.58 8.25 1.12
CA ALA A 46 8.52 8.76 0.26
C ALA A 46 9.05 9.19 -1.11
N VAL A 47 10.22 9.83 -1.16
CA VAL A 47 10.86 10.25 -2.40
C VAL A 47 11.39 9.05 -3.17
N LEU A 48 12.00 8.07 -2.50
CA LEU A 48 12.44 6.81 -3.12
C LEU A 48 11.26 6.10 -3.81
N GLY A 49 10.20 5.81 -3.06
CA GLY A 49 9.01 5.15 -3.61
C GLY A 49 8.36 5.95 -4.75
N SER A 50 8.38 7.29 -4.67
CA SER A 50 7.96 8.18 -5.74
C SER A 50 8.80 8.01 -7.01
N GLN A 51 10.14 7.95 -6.90
CA GLN A 51 11.02 7.73 -8.06
C GLN A 51 10.80 6.36 -8.70
N GLN A 52 10.59 5.31 -7.89
CA GLN A 52 10.23 3.99 -8.39
C GLN A 52 8.94 4.04 -9.22
N HIS A 53 7.86 4.63 -8.67
CA HIS A 53 6.59 4.74 -9.40
C HIS A 53 6.73 5.54 -10.71
N PHE A 54 7.56 6.60 -10.71
CA PHE A 54 7.81 7.37 -11.92
C PHE A 54 8.51 6.53 -13.02
N ALA A 55 9.46 5.68 -12.62
CA ALA A 55 10.10 4.75 -13.55
C ALA A 55 9.14 3.67 -14.05
N GLU A 56 8.26 3.13 -13.17
CA GLU A 56 7.19 2.21 -13.53
C GLU A 56 6.26 2.85 -14.58
N ASP A 57 5.82 4.09 -14.36
CA ASP A 57 4.97 4.85 -15.29
C ASP A 57 5.67 5.04 -16.66
N GLY A 58 6.96 5.38 -16.64
CA GLY A 58 7.79 5.48 -17.84
C GLY A 58 7.92 4.16 -18.60
N ALA A 59 8.14 3.04 -17.90
CA ALA A 59 8.23 1.72 -18.49
C ALA A 59 6.90 1.25 -19.10
N ILE A 60 5.76 1.52 -18.44
CA ILE A 60 4.43 1.24 -19.00
C ILE A 60 4.20 2.06 -20.27
N ALA A 61 4.53 3.36 -20.24
CA ALA A 61 4.37 4.26 -21.37
C ALA A 61 5.25 3.83 -22.56
N LEU A 62 6.51 3.45 -22.30
CA LEU A 62 7.42 2.95 -23.34
C LEU A 62 6.91 1.65 -23.95
N ARG A 63 6.52 0.68 -23.11
CA ARG A 63 5.97 -0.60 -23.57
C ARG A 63 4.74 -0.40 -24.44
N ALA A 64 3.79 0.42 -23.98
CA ALA A 64 2.58 0.73 -24.73
C ALA A 64 2.91 1.37 -26.09
N SER A 65 3.85 2.32 -26.14
CA SER A 65 4.25 2.95 -27.41
C SER A 65 4.90 1.96 -28.38
N ILE A 66 5.71 1.02 -27.88
CA ILE A 66 6.33 -0.02 -28.71
C ILE A 66 5.27 -1.00 -29.24
N ASP A 67 4.42 -1.52 -28.36
CA ASP A 67 3.36 -2.47 -28.73
C ASP A 67 2.37 -1.84 -29.72
N GLU A 68 2.01 -0.57 -29.53
CA GLU A 68 1.15 0.20 -30.43
C GLU A 68 1.77 0.33 -31.84
N ARG A 69 3.06 0.71 -31.92
CA ARG A 69 3.76 0.80 -33.20
C ARG A 69 3.75 -0.54 -33.95
N VAL A 70 3.98 -1.65 -33.24
CA VAL A 70 3.92 -3.00 -33.83
C VAL A 70 2.52 -3.33 -34.33
N THR A 71 1.49 -3.05 -33.52
CA THR A 71 0.10 -3.31 -33.90
C THR A 71 -0.31 -2.49 -35.11
N ASP A 72 0.06 -1.21 -35.20
CA ASP A 72 -0.33 -0.34 -36.32
C ASP A 72 0.32 -0.72 -37.65
N LEU A 73 1.59 -1.14 -37.61
CA LEU A 73 2.26 -1.65 -38.82
C LEU A 73 1.59 -2.94 -39.31
N ASN A 74 1.31 -3.88 -38.40
CA ASN A 74 0.62 -5.13 -38.72
C ASN A 74 -0.80 -4.89 -39.23
N ARG A 75 -1.51 -3.92 -38.65
CA ARG A 75 -2.86 -3.52 -39.11
C ARG A 75 -2.81 -2.97 -40.53
N THR A 76 -1.87 -2.08 -40.81
CA THR A 76 -1.70 -1.52 -42.16
C THR A 76 -1.38 -2.61 -43.16
N ALA A 77 -0.47 -3.54 -42.83
CA ALA A 77 -0.17 -4.70 -43.65
C ALA A 77 -1.41 -5.58 -43.91
N ALA A 78 -2.25 -5.82 -42.90
CA ALA A 78 -3.47 -6.61 -43.05
C ALA A 78 -4.50 -5.95 -43.99
N VAL A 79 -4.69 -4.63 -43.89
CA VAL A 79 -5.57 -3.87 -44.80
C VAL A 79 -5.06 -3.95 -46.24
N LEU A 80 -3.75 -3.78 -46.44
CA LEU A 80 -3.13 -3.87 -47.77
C LEU A 80 -3.18 -5.28 -48.35
N ASN A 81 -3.05 -6.32 -47.53
CA ASN A 81 -3.20 -7.70 -47.97
C ASN A 81 -4.65 -8.02 -48.39
N ALA A 82 -5.64 -7.35 -47.79
CA ALA A 82 -7.06 -7.52 -48.12
C ALA A 82 -7.51 -6.73 -49.36
N ALA A 83 -6.94 -5.54 -49.60
CA ALA A 83 -7.30 -4.66 -50.72
C ALA A 83 -6.77 -5.12 -52.10
N GLY A 84 -5.96 -6.18 -52.15
CA GLY A 84 -5.31 -6.68 -53.37
C GLY A 84 -3.88 -6.15 -53.55
N SER A 85 -3.15 -6.68 -54.54
CA SER A 85 -1.74 -6.29 -54.77
C SER A 85 -1.63 -4.80 -55.09
N ALA A 86 -0.92 -4.05 -54.24
CA ALA A 86 -0.58 -2.65 -54.46
C ALA A 86 0.87 -2.48 -54.93
N ASP A 87 1.19 -1.35 -55.54
CA ASP A 87 2.57 -1.00 -55.85
C ASP A 87 3.35 -0.63 -54.56
N PRO A 88 4.61 -1.05 -54.36
CA PRO A 88 5.36 -0.76 -53.15
C PRO A 88 5.48 0.73 -52.82
N GLU A 89 5.52 1.63 -53.81
CA GLU A 89 5.52 3.08 -53.54
C GLU A 89 4.17 3.58 -53.00
N GLN A 90 3.07 3.01 -53.51
CA GLN A 90 1.71 3.31 -53.06
C GLN A 90 1.50 2.82 -51.62
N VAL A 91 1.99 1.62 -51.29
CA VAL A 91 1.99 1.08 -49.91
C VAL A 91 2.66 2.04 -48.94
N LEU A 92 3.85 2.55 -49.27
CA LEU A 92 4.56 3.51 -48.42
C LEU A 92 3.82 4.86 -48.33
N SER A 93 3.11 5.25 -49.39
CA SER A 93 2.31 6.46 -49.41
C SER A 93 1.09 6.39 -48.52
N ASP A 94 0.36 5.28 -48.57
CA ASP A 94 -0.83 5.08 -47.75
C ASP A 94 -0.45 4.96 -46.27
N LEU A 95 0.66 4.29 -45.96
CA LEU A 95 1.21 4.22 -44.59
C LEU A 95 1.58 5.61 -44.05
N SER A 96 2.28 6.43 -44.85
CA SER A 96 2.71 7.77 -44.43
C SER A 96 1.54 8.75 -44.28
N ASN A 97 0.52 8.64 -45.14
CA ASN A 97 -0.67 9.49 -45.08
C ASN A 97 -1.58 9.11 -43.91
N THR A 98 -1.64 7.82 -43.57
CA THR A 98 -2.47 7.33 -42.47
C THR A 98 -1.80 7.53 -41.11
N TYR A 99 -0.48 7.37 -41.04
CA TYR A 99 0.28 7.50 -39.79
C TYR A 99 1.54 8.34 -40.00
N GLN A 100 1.52 9.60 -39.55
CA GLN A 100 2.66 10.53 -39.60
C GLN A 100 3.71 10.27 -38.48
N LYS A 101 3.94 9.01 -38.12
CA LYS A 101 4.79 8.63 -36.97
C LYS A 101 6.09 7.91 -37.33
N TRP A 102 6.30 7.62 -38.62
CA TRP A 102 7.44 6.85 -39.10
C TRP A 102 8.57 7.74 -39.58
N THR A 103 9.80 7.52 -39.10
CA THR A 103 10.98 8.28 -39.53
C THR A 103 11.49 7.80 -40.88
N GLY A 104 11.38 6.49 -41.14
CA GLY A 104 11.70 5.88 -42.43
C GLY A 104 10.96 4.56 -42.62
N THR A 105 10.59 4.25 -43.85
CA THR A 105 9.85 3.03 -44.22
C THR A 105 10.46 2.41 -45.46
N THR A 106 10.43 1.09 -45.54
CA THR A 106 11.05 0.32 -46.64
C THR A 106 10.25 -0.95 -46.91
N VAL A 107 10.05 -1.26 -48.18
CA VAL A 107 9.53 -2.55 -48.64
C VAL A 107 10.67 -3.30 -49.30
N LEU A 108 10.91 -4.53 -48.87
CA LEU A 108 11.91 -5.43 -49.45
C LEU A 108 11.27 -6.73 -49.90
N ASP A 109 11.86 -7.33 -50.93
CA ASP A 109 11.53 -8.68 -51.36
C ASP A 109 12.21 -9.69 -50.42
N LEU A 110 11.43 -10.58 -49.80
CA LEU A 110 11.92 -11.48 -48.75
C LEU A 110 12.88 -12.55 -49.29
N GLU A 111 12.74 -12.95 -50.55
CA GLU A 111 13.52 -14.03 -51.16
C GLU A 111 14.89 -13.55 -51.66
N SER A 112 14.89 -12.41 -52.37
CA SER A 112 16.08 -11.79 -52.95
C SER A 112 16.80 -10.84 -51.99
N GLY A 113 16.12 -10.34 -50.96
CA GLY A 113 16.63 -9.29 -50.07
C GLY A 113 16.74 -7.92 -50.73
N LYS A 114 16.18 -7.76 -51.94
CA LYS A 114 16.25 -6.51 -52.69
C LYS A 114 15.23 -5.50 -52.16
N VAL A 115 15.68 -4.26 -51.96
CA VAL A 115 14.78 -3.14 -51.65
C VAL A 115 13.93 -2.82 -52.87
N LEU A 116 12.60 -2.85 -52.70
CA LEU A 116 11.61 -2.56 -53.74
C LEU A 116 11.19 -1.09 -53.70
N ALA A 117 11.02 -0.52 -52.50
CA ALA A 117 10.74 0.89 -52.29
C ALA A 117 11.24 1.36 -50.92
N ALA A 118 11.60 2.64 -50.78
CA ALA A 118 11.97 3.26 -49.51
C ALA A 118 11.50 4.72 -49.45
N ARG A 119 11.17 5.21 -48.25
CA ARG A 119 10.74 6.60 -48.01
C ARG A 119 11.24 7.06 -46.64
N GLY A 120 11.62 8.34 -46.51
CA GLY A 120 12.14 8.91 -45.27
C GLY A 120 13.62 8.57 -45.02
N GLU A 121 13.99 8.38 -43.76
CA GLU A 121 15.36 8.00 -43.36
C GLU A 121 15.75 6.62 -43.93
N THR A 122 16.97 6.50 -44.45
CA THR A 122 17.46 5.24 -45.02
C THR A 122 17.70 4.22 -43.92
N ILE A 123 16.98 3.10 -43.96
CA ILE A 123 17.12 2.01 -43.00
C ILE A 123 18.42 1.24 -43.30
N PRO A 124 19.36 1.12 -42.35
CA PRO A 124 20.51 0.26 -42.56
C PRO A 124 20.03 -1.19 -42.61
N LEU A 125 20.29 -1.94 -43.69
CA LEU A 125 19.84 -3.33 -43.84
C LEU A 125 20.96 -4.36 -43.58
N ALA A 126 22.14 -3.91 -43.17
CA ALA A 126 23.32 -4.77 -42.97
C ALA A 126 23.16 -5.81 -41.84
N TRP A 127 22.12 -5.70 -41.01
CA TRP A 127 21.77 -6.66 -39.96
C TRP A 127 20.74 -7.71 -40.41
N LEU A 128 20.19 -7.59 -41.62
CA LEU A 128 19.09 -8.40 -42.14
C LEU A 128 19.65 -9.60 -42.95
N ASP A 129 20.13 -10.64 -42.26
CA ASP A 129 20.61 -11.87 -42.90
C ASP A 129 19.46 -12.84 -43.24
N LYS A 130 19.66 -13.74 -44.20
CA LYS A 130 18.63 -14.72 -44.63
C LYS A 130 18.16 -15.63 -43.50
N ASP A 131 19.04 -15.96 -42.55
CA ASP A 131 18.70 -16.77 -41.37
C ASP A 131 17.82 -15.99 -40.37
N VAL A 132 18.00 -14.66 -40.31
CA VAL A 132 17.18 -13.75 -39.52
C VAL A 132 15.76 -13.64 -40.09
N LEU A 133 15.62 -13.69 -41.42
CA LEU A 133 14.34 -13.56 -42.13
C LEU A 133 13.50 -14.84 -42.18
N ARG A 134 14.07 -16.01 -41.85
CA ARG A 134 13.39 -17.32 -41.98
C ARG A 134 13.25 -18.09 -40.66
N GLY A 135 13.85 -17.63 -39.57
CA GLY A 135 13.75 -18.26 -38.25
C GLY A 135 12.49 -17.87 -37.45
N ASP A 136 12.28 -18.52 -36.31
CA ASP A 136 11.10 -18.33 -35.43
C ASP A 136 10.91 -16.88 -34.93
N ASN A 137 11.95 -16.04 -35.03
CA ASN A 137 11.98 -14.65 -34.58
C ASN A 137 12.01 -13.62 -35.74
N ALA A 138 11.70 -14.02 -36.99
CA ALA A 138 11.90 -13.19 -38.17
C ALA A 138 11.12 -11.85 -38.19
N LEU A 139 9.99 -11.79 -37.48
CA LEU A 139 9.14 -10.59 -37.38
C LEU A 139 9.25 -9.88 -36.03
N THR A 140 10.25 -10.23 -35.21
CA THR A 140 10.47 -9.54 -33.92
C THR A 140 11.13 -8.17 -34.15
N PRO A 141 10.62 -7.09 -33.53
CA PRO A 141 11.26 -5.79 -33.59
C PRO A 141 12.67 -5.80 -33.05
N ARG A 142 13.51 -4.90 -33.58
CA ARG A 142 14.94 -4.85 -33.25
C ARG A 142 15.45 -3.45 -33.04
N MET A 143 16.46 -3.35 -32.19
CA MET A 143 17.18 -2.12 -31.92
C MET A 143 18.42 -2.07 -32.81
N VAL A 144 18.56 -1.01 -33.60
CA VAL A 144 19.69 -0.82 -34.51
C VAL A 144 20.33 0.52 -34.25
N ARG A 145 21.62 0.52 -33.94
CA ARG A 145 22.40 1.74 -33.76
C ARG A 145 22.89 2.24 -35.12
N LEU A 146 22.57 3.49 -35.42
CA LEU A 146 23.02 4.19 -36.61
C LEU A 146 24.48 4.64 -36.46
N LYS A 147 25.12 4.98 -37.58
CA LYS A 147 26.47 5.57 -37.58
C LYS A 147 26.53 6.91 -36.82
N THR A 148 25.41 7.59 -36.68
CA THR A 148 25.28 8.84 -35.90
C THR A 148 25.35 8.60 -34.39
N GLY A 149 25.21 7.35 -33.94
CA GLY A 149 25.09 6.99 -32.53
C GLY A 149 23.63 6.80 -32.08
N ASP A 150 22.65 7.32 -32.83
CA ASP A 150 21.24 7.17 -32.48
C ASP A 150 20.77 5.72 -32.59
N VAL A 151 19.83 5.33 -31.73
CA VAL A 151 19.22 4.01 -31.77
C VAL A 151 17.82 4.08 -32.39
N ARG A 152 17.57 3.20 -33.34
CA ARG A 152 16.27 3.07 -34.02
C ARG A 152 15.61 1.74 -33.65
N LEU A 153 14.31 1.80 -33.39
CA LEU A 153 13.44 0.63 -33.31
C LEU A 153 12.94 0.29 -34.71
N MET A 154 13.34 -0.88 -35.19
CA MET A 154 12.86 -1.48 -36.44
C MET A 154 11.66 -2.36 -36.13
N THR A 155 10.55 -2.11 -36.81
CA THR A 155 9.35 -2.94 -36.75
C THR A 155 9.10 -3.54 -38.12
N MET A 156 8.70 -4.81 -38.17
CA MET A 156 8.53 -5.56 -39.40
C MET A 156 7.13 -6.16 -39.50
N ALA A 157 6.55 -6.16 -40.71
CA ALA A 157 5.29 -6.81 -41.03
C ALA A 157 5.34 -7.47 -42.42
N LEU A 158 4.60 -8.57 -42.60
CA LEU A 158 4.58 -9.33 -43.84
C LEU A 158 3.48 -8.84 -44.78
N LEU A 159 3.85 -8.59 -46.04
CA LEU A 159 2.93 -8.38 -47.15
C LEU A 159 2.87 -9.67 -47.97
N ASP A 160 1.69 -10.28 -48.03
CA ASP A 160 1.46 -11.59 -48.64
C ASP A 160 0.32 -11.48 -49.66
N TRP A 161 0.68 -11.53 -50.94
CA TRP A 161 -0.24 -11.45 -52.07
C TRP A 161 -0.11 -12.69 -52.95
N LYS A 162 -1.23 -13.19 -53.46
CA LYS A 162 -1.29 -14.45 -54.23
C LYS A 162 -0.44 -14.46 -55.51
N ASP A 163 -0.17 -13.28 -56.08
CA ASP A 163 0.46 -13.14 -57.40
C ASP A 163 1.90 -12.57 -57.34
N ARG A 164 2.52 -12.46 -56.16
CA ARG A 164 3.87 -11.90 -55.97
C ARG A 164 4.67 -12.65 -54.91
N PRO A 165 6.02 -12.63 -54.97
CA PRO A 165 6.85 -13.10 -53.86
C PRO A 165 6.54 -12.30 -52.59
N GLN A 166 6.66 -12.95 -51.44
CA GLN A 166 6.43 -12.32 -50.14
C GLN A 166 7.35 -11.11 -49.95
N GLN A 167 6.77 -10.01 -49.47
CA GLN A 167 7.49 -8.77 -49.23
C GLN A 167 7.47 -8.45 -47.74
N LEU A 168 8.54 -7.85 -47.24
CA LEU A 168 8.65 -7.40 -45.86
C LEU A 168 8.55 -5.88 -45.82
N LEU A 169 7.57 -5.37 -45.10
CA LEU A 169 7.42 -3.97 -44.75
C LEU A 169 8.20 -3.70 -43.47
N ILE A 170 9.22 -2.86 -43.55
CA ILE A 170 10.00 -2.38 -42.41
C ILE A 170 9.66 -0.92 -42.16
N ALA A 171 9.35 -0.59 -40.92
CA ALA A 171 9.24 0.78 -40.46
C ALA A 171 10.29 1.06 -39.36
N SER A 172 10.92 2.22 -39.45
CA SER A 172 11.94 2.69 -38.53
C SER A 172 11.46 3.91 -37.78
N ASN A 173 11.66 3.87 -36.47
CA ASN A 173 11.41 5.00 -35.57
C ASN A 173 12.60 5.23 -34.65
N SER A 174 12.80 6.49 -34.25
CA SER A 174 13.63 6.78 -33.09
C SER A 174 13.08 6.08 -31.84
N LEU A 175 13.95 5.37 -31.14
CA LEU A 175 13.70 5.05 -29.75
C LEU A 175 13.96 6.32 -28.95
N SER A 176 12.90 7.06 -28.65
CA SER A 176 12.96 8.17 -27.72
C SER A 176 12.65 7.67 -26.32
N VAL A 177 13.16 8.37 -25.32
CA VAL A 177 12.54 8.33 -23.99
C VAL A 177 11.04 8.65 -24.14
N PRO A 178 10.14 8.04 -23.35
CA PRO A 178 8.73 8.38 -23.41
C PRO A 178 8.53 9.90 -23.42
N ALA A 179 7.64 10.39 -24.28
CA ALA A 179 7.24 11.79 -24.33
C ALA A 179 6.36 12.10 -23.10
N ILE A 180 6.99 12.04 -21.94
CA ILE A 180 6.46 12.41 -20.64
C ILE A 180 7.14 13.73 -20.26
N ASN A 181 6.37 14.65 -19.69
CA ASN A 181 6.95 15.84 -19.12
C ASN A 181 7.80 15.41 -17.91
N LEU A 182 9.13 15.50 -18.04
CA LEU A 182 10.04 15.05 -16.99
C LEU A 182 10.06 16.02 -15.80
N GLY A 183 9.44 17.19 -15.93
CA GLY A 183 9.57 18.27 -14.96
C GLY A 183 10.98 18.87 -14.98
N PRO A 184 11.19 19.98 -14.26
CA PRO A 184 12.52 20.56 -14.14
C PRO A 184 13.40 19.63 -13.28
N PHE A 185 14.65 19.41 -13.70
CA PHE A 185 15.69 18.67 -12.97
C PHE A 185 15.61 17.13 -12.95
N ARG A 186 14.65 16.51 -13.64
CA ARG A 186 14.64 15.06 -13.80
C ARG A 186 15.25 14.68 -15.14
N SER A 187 16.02 13.59 -15.12
CA SER A 187 16.53 12.98 -16.34
C SER A 187 16.05 11.55 -16.42
N MET A 188 15.82 11.05 -17.63
CA MET A 188 15.39 9.67 -17.83
C MET A 188 16.23 9.02 -18.93
N ALA A 189 16.47 7.72 -18.77
CA ALA A 189 17.18 6.89 -19.73
C ALA A 189 16.40 5.62 -20.06
N VAL A 190 16.53 5.18 -21.30
CA VAL A 190 16.15 3.83 -21.74
C VAL A 190 17.41 3.01 -21.88
N VAL A 191 17.46 1.88 -21.17
CA VAL A 191 18.66 1.08 -20.97
C VAL A 191 18.41 -0.32 -21.54
N ALA A 192 19.37 -0.85 -22.29
CA ALA A 192 19.36 -2.22 -22.76
C ALA A 192 19.72 -3.19 -21.62
N ARG A 193 19.42 -4.47 -21.80
CA ARG A 193 19.78 -5.56 -20.87
C ARG A 193 21.25 -5.53 -20.41
N GLY A 194 22.18 -5.14 -21.29
CA GLY A 194 23.60 -5.06 -20.97
C GLY A 194 24.04 -3.80 -20.22
N GLY A 195 23.12 -2.93 -19.78
CA GLY A 195 23.44 -1.65 -19.14
C GLY A 195 23.75 -0.51 -20.12
N GLU A 196 23.69 -0.77 -21.43
CA GLU A 196 23.92 0.24 -22.46
C GLU A 196 22.75 1.23 -22.51
N VAL A 197 23.06 2.53 -22.39
CA VAL A 197 22.07 3.59 -22.55
C VAL A 197 21.75 3.77 -24.03
N LEU A 198 20.48 3.57 -24.39
CA LEU A 198 19.99 3.64 -25.76
C LEU A 198 19.42 5.02 -26.10
N ALA A 199 18.82 5.68 -25.12
CA ALA A 199 18.26 7.02 -25.25
C ALA A 199 18.24 7.73 -23.89
N THR A 200 18.36 9.05 -23.90
CA THR A 200 18.28 9.91 -22.71
C THR A 200 17.42 11.14 -22.98
N ALA A 201 16.80 11.69 -21.94
CA ALA A 201 16.08 12.95 -21.97
C ALA A 201 16.19 13.68 -20.62
N GLY A 202 15.92 14.99 -20.63
CA GLY A 202 15.96 15.82 -19.41
C GLY A 202 17.34 16.37 -19.05
N PHE A 203 18.30 16.36 -19.98
CA PHE A 203 19.59 17.05 -19.84
C PHE A 203 19.62 18.44 -20.50
N GLU A 204 18.62 18.75 -21.33
CA GLU A 204 18.57 19.93 -22.20
C GLU A 204 18.65 21.28 -21.46
N GLN A 205 18.03 21.39 -20.27
CA GLN A 205 18.11 22.61 -19.46
C GLN A 205 19.52 22.86 -18.92
N ALA A 206 20.26 21.81 -18.57
CA ALA A 206 21.64 21.92 -18.15
C ALA A 206 22.58 22.13 -19.35
N GLU A 207 22.20 21.69 -20.55
CA GLU A 207 22.94 21.93 -21.79
C GLU A 207 22.74 23.36 -22.36
N ALA A 208 21.59 23.98 -22.10
CA ALA A 208 21.26 25.34 -22.57
C ALA A 208 21.93 26.46 -21.75
N LEU A 209 22.50 26.14 -20.57
CA LEU A 209 23.11 27.10 -19.66
C LEU A 209 24.64 26.99 -19.69
N ASN A 210 25.33 28.13 -19.75
CA ASN A 210 26.73 28.23 -20.22
C ASN A 210 27.78 28.45 -19.11
N SER A 211 27.46 28.26 -17.83
CA SER A 211 28.47 28.42 -16.76
C SER A 211 29.32 27.17 -16.57
N ASP A 212 30.58 27.34 -16.13
CA ASP A 212 31.49 26.21 -15.88
C ASP A 212 30.96 25.28 -14.76
N ALA A 213 30.28 25.84 -13.76
CA ALA A 213 29.66 25.06 -12.67
C ALA A 213 28.49 24.18 -13.15
N GLU A 214 27.71 24.63 -14.14
CA GLU A 214 26.63 23.86 -14.75
C GLU A 214 27.16 22.75 -15.66
N ARG A 215 28.28 22.97 -16.35
CA ARG A 215 28.96 21.92 -17.13
C ARG A 215 29.49 20.80 -16.24
N ASP A 216 30.04 21.16 -15.08
CA ASP A 216 30.48 20.18 -14.08
C ASP A 216 29.30 19.40 -13.50
N GLU A 217 28.17 20.07 -13.22
CA GLU A 217 26.93 19.42 -12.78
C GLU A 217 26.37 18.48 -13.86
N LEU A 218 26.30 18.91 -15.12
CA LEU A 218 25.85 18.08 -16.24
C LEU A 218 26.74 16.84 -16.40
N THR A 219 28.07 17.01 -16.35
CA THR A 219 29.02 15.90 -16.45
C THR A 219 28.83 14.91 -15.29
N PHE A 220 28.61 15.43 -14.08
CA PHE A 220 28.28 14.60 -12.92
C PHE A 220 26.98 13.82 -13.14
N LEU A 221 25.90 14.48 -13.56
CA LEU A 221 24.60 13.85 -13.77
C LEU A 221 24.65 12.78 -14.88
N GLN A 222 25.32 13.05 -16.01
CA GLN A 222 25.49 12.06 -17.08
C GLN A 222 26.29 10.83 -16.60
N LYS A 223 27.35 11.05 -15.81
CA LYS A 223 28.14 9.96 -15.21
C LYS A 223 27.30 9.13 -14.23
N GLN A 224 26.50 9.78 -13.38
CA GLN A 224 25.58 9.09 -12.47
C GLN A 224 24.53 8.30 -13.24
N MET A 225 23.95 8.87 -14.29
CA MET A 225 22.97 8.17 -15.14
C MET A 225 23.56 6.91 -15.75
N GLY A 226 24.78 6.95 -16.28
CA GLY A 226 25.45 5.77 -16.83
C GLY A 226 25.67 4.66 -15.78
N ARG A 227 26.18 5.02 -14.60
CA ARG A 227 26.41 4.06 -13.51
C ARG A 227 25.12 3.44 -12.99
N LEU A 228 24.12 4.27 -12.70
CA LEU A 228 22.82 3.82 -12.18
C LEU A 228 22.06 3.01 -13.23
N SER A 229 22.25 3.29 -14.52
CA SER A 229 21.71 2.48 -15.63
C SER A 229 22.31 1.08 -15.68
N GLU A 230 23.63 0.96 -15.51
CA GLU A 230 24.32 -0.35 -15.48
C GLU A 230 23.86 -1.20 -14.28
N GLU A 231 23.72 -0.57 -13.10
CA GLU A 231 23.24 -1.23 -11.89
C GLU A 231 21.76 -1.62 -12.02
N ALA A 232 20.91 -0.73 -12.52
CA ALA A 232 19.50 -1.02 -12.78
C ALA A 232 19.33 -2.20 -13.75
N ALA A 233 20.13 -2.26 -14.82
CA ALA A 233 20.10 -3.38 -15.77
C ALA A 233 20.37 -4.72 -15.06
N LYS A 234 21.39 -4.78 -14.20
CA LYS A 234 21.73 -5.98 -13.40
C LYS A 234 20.61 -6.36 -12.43
N GLU A 235 20.02 -5.40 -11.73
CA GLU A 235 18.90 -5.67 -10.81
C GLU A 235 17.67 -6.20 -11.57
N THR A 236 17.41 -5.70 -12.77
CA THR A 236 16.27 -6.14 -13.60
C THR A 236 16.45 -7.50 -14.29
N GLU A 237 17.63 -8.11 -14.24
CA GLU A 237 17.84 -9.48 -14.73
C GLU A 237 17.29 -10.56 -13.78
N GLN A 238 16.95 -10.20 -12.54
CA GLN A 238 16.35 -11.11 -11.57
C GLN A 238 14.96 -11.57 -12.03
N ASP A 239 14.58 -12.82 -11.71
CA ASP A 239 13.23 -13.31 -12.00
C ASP A 239 12.21 -12.48 -11.20
N PRO A 240 11.20 -11.86 -11.84
CA PRO A 240 10.17 -11.05 -11.18
C PRO A 240 9.49 -11.72 -9.99
N VAL A 241 9.36 -13.05 -10.00
CA VAL A 241 8.74 -13.83 -8.92
C VAL A 241 9.67 -14.00 -7.71
N SER A 242 10.99 -13.97 -7.95
CA SER A 242 12.02 -14.16 -6.92
C SER A 242 12.60 -12.84 -6.38
N ALA A 243 12.40 -11.73 -7.10
CA ALA A 243 12.81 -10.41 -6.68
C ALA A 243 12.12 -10.07 -5.35
N LYS A 244 12.89 -9.57 -4.36
CA LYS A 244 12.35 -9.15 -3.05
C LYS A 244 11.49 -7.88 -3.15
N GLU A 245 11.63 -7.16 -4.26
CA GLU A 245 10.90 -5.94 -4.60
C GLU A 245 10.14 -6.16 -5.92
N PRO A 246 9.14 -7.06 -5.98
CA PRO A 246 8.23 -7.06 -7.12
C PRO A 246 7.56 -5.68 -7.15
N GLY A 247 7.36 -5.13 -8.35
CA GLY A 247 6.90 -3.75 -8.46
C GLY A 247 5.63 -3.45 -7.66
N SER A 248 5.51 -2.19 -7.26
CA SER A 248 4.50 -1.81 -6.28
C SER A 248 3.08 -2.09 -6.81
N ARG A 249 2.20 -2.64 -5.96
CA ARG A 249 0.74 -2.70 -6.16
C ARG A 249 0.27 -3.09 -7.58
N GLY A 250 0.86 -4.12 -8.18
CA GLY A 250 0.41 -4.69 -9.45
C GLY A 250 1.23 -4.28 -10.69
N TYR A 251 2.37 -3.61 -10.51
CA TYR A 251 3.35 -3.53 -11.59
C TYR A 251 3.96 -4.92 -11.84
N PRO A 252 3.95 -5.40 -13.09
CA PRO A 252 4.34 -6.78 -13.38
C PRO A 252 5.84 -7.04 -13.52
N GLY A 253 6.63 -5.97 -13.66
CA GLY A 253 8.07 -6.07 -13.86
C GLY A 253 8.88 -5.94 -12.58
N VAL A 254 10.20 -6.08 -12.73
CA VAL A 254 11.16 -5.76 -11.67
C VAL A 254 11.33 -4.24 -11.65
N SER A 255 11.23 -3.65 -10.47
CA SER A 255 11.41 -2.21 -10.27
C SER A 255 11.93 -1.94 -8.87
N GLY A 256 12.58 -0.81 -8.68
CA GLY A 256 13.14 -0.44 -7.39
C GLY A 256 13.78 0.94 -7.43
N THR A 257 14.67 1.18 -6.46
CA THR A 257 15.38 2.47 -6.33
C THR A 257 16.86 2.26 -6.12
N LEU A 258 17.66 3.21 -6.62
CA LEU A 258 19.10 3.25 -6.49
C LEU A 258 19.54 4.63 -6.00
N LEU A 259 20.60 4.65 -5.20
CA LEU A 259 21.22 5.87 -4.70
C LEU A 259 22.59 6.04 -5.36
N GLY A 260 22.78 7.19 -5.98
CA GLY A 260 24.02 7.62 -6.58
C GLY A 260 24.89 8.42 -5.61
N ASP A 261 25.90 9.09 -6.17
CA ASP A 261 26.79 9.93 -5.39
C ASP A 261 26.11 11.28 -5.07
N SER A 262 26.72 12.02 -4.15
CA SER A 262 26.29 13.38 -3.81
C SER A 262 27.08 14.46 -4.55
N TYR A 263 26.40 15.52 -4.96
CA TYR A 263 27.00 16.74 -5.50
C TYR A 263 26.23 17.96 -4.98
N ASN A 264 26.95 18.99 -4.50
CA ASN A 264 26.36 20.22 -3.97
C ASN A 264 25.21 20.01 -2.97
N GLY A 265 25.36 19.06 -2.04
CA GLY A 265 24.35 18.75 -1.02
C GLY A 265 23.10 18.03 -1.56
N ARG A 266 23.12 17.56 -2.81
CA ARG A 266 22.09 16.71 -3.41
C ARG A 266 22.62 15.30 -3.64
N ILE A 267 21.78 14.28 -3.50
CA ILE A 267 22.10 12.89 -3.86
C ILE A 267 21.34 12.54 -5.12
N ALA A 268 22.05 12.02 -6.12
CA ALA A 268 21.42 11.46 -7.31
C ALA A 268 20.56 10.26 -6.87
N THR A 269 19.25 10.36 -7.04
CA THR A 269 18.31 9.30 -6.66
C THR A 269 17.67 8.78 -7.93
N ALA A 270 17.70 7.47 -8.17
CA ALA A 270 17.08 6.88 -9.34
C ALA A 270 15.99 5.87 -8.96
N GLY A 271 14.88 5.89 -9.68
CA GLY A 271 13.97 4.76 -9.79
C GLY A 271 14.26 3.99 -11.07
N TYR A 272 14.07 2.68 -11.06
CA TYR A 272 14.17 1.86 -12.27
C TYR A 272 12.99 0.91 -12.40
N ALA A 273 12.63 0.57 -13.64
CA ALA A 273 11.58 -0.41 -13.92
C ALA A 273 11.81 -1.10 -15.28
N SER A 274 11.73 -2.43 -15.30
CA SER A 274 11.89 -3.22 -16.52
C SER A 274 10.61 -3.28 -17.34
N LEU A 275 10.71 -3.23 -18.66
CA LEU A 275 9.56 -3.49 -19.54
C LEU A 275 9.20 -4.98 -19.44
N ALA A 276 8.51 -5.41 -18.39
CA ALA A 276 8.07 -6.80 -18.20
C ALA A 276 6.54 -6.94 -18.28
N SER A 277 6.07 -8.16 -18.49
CA SER A 277 4.65 -8.53 -18.64
C SER A 277 4.11 -9.22 -17.38
N ALA A 278 2.81 -9.05 -17.11
CA ALA A 278 2.14 -9.52 -15.89
C ALA A 278 1.92 -11.03 -15.80
N ASP A 279 2.25 -11.74 -16.86
CA ASP A 279 1.90 -13.14 -16.98
C ASP A 279 2.92 -13.82 -17.90
N PRO A 280 3.72 -14.78 -17.36
CA PRO A 280 4.64 -15.58 -18.18
C PRO A 280 3.90 -16.46 -19.21
N GLU A 281 2.58 -16.66 -19.06
CA GLU A 281 1.72 -17.41 -19.97
C GLU A 281 0.83 -16.52 -20.88
N GLN A 282 0.74 -15.19 -20.66
CA GLN A 282 0.09 -14.29 -21.63
C GLN A 282 0.99 -14.04 -22.83
N ARG A 283 0.56 -14.66 -23.93
CA ARG A 283 0.97 -14.44 -25.30
C ARG A 283 1.35 -12.96 -25.61
N LYS A 284 2.64 -12.75 -25.92
CA LYS A 284 3.16 -11.86 -26.98
C LYS A 284 3.08 -10.32 -26.79
N SER A 285 3.38 -9.74 -25.61
CA SER A 285 3.81 -8.32 -25.62
C SER A 285 5.22 -8.25 -26.21
N VAL A 286 5.35 -7.53 -27.32
CA VAL A 286 6.59 -7.47 -28.09
C VAL A 286 7.58 -6.52 -27.43
N GLY A 287 7.08 -5.40 -26.88
CA GLY A 287 7.88 -4.47 -26.10
C GLY A 287 8.50 -5.10 -24.86
N ALA A 288 7.79 -6.03 -24.21
CA ALA A 288 8.33 -6.73 -23.04
C ALA A 288 9.49 -7.70 -23.40
N GLY A 289 9.49 -8.25 -24.61
CA GLY A 289 10.53 -9.17 -25.10
C GLY A 289 11.87 -8.50 -25.42
N LEU A 290 11.92 -7.16 -25.46
CA LEU A 290 13.15 -6.41 -25.80
C LEU A 290 14.14 -6.29 -24.65
N GLY A 291 13.75 -6.61 -23.41
CA GLY A 291 14.63 -6.55 -22.24
C GLY A 291 15.14 -5.14 -21.95
N LEU A 292 14.27 -4.14 -22.12
CA LEU A 292 14.58 -2.74 -21.85
C LEU A 292 14.22 -2.36 -20.41
N THR A 293 14.98 -1.44 -19.84
CA THR A 293 14.74 -0.86 -18.51
C THR A 293 14.67 0.65 -18.60
N VAL A 294 13.69 1.25 -17.93
CA VAL A 294 13.59 2.71 -17.79
C VAL A 294 14.22 3.10 -16.47
N VAL A 295 15.08 4.12 -16.50
CA VAL A 295 15.72 4.69 -15.32
C VAL A 295 15.36 6.16 -15.24
N ALA A 296 14.72 6.57 -14.15
CA ALA A 296 14.35 7.96 -13.88
C ALA A 296 15.21 8.49 -12.72
N MET A 297 15.99 9.53 -12.97
CA MET A 297 16.93 10.09 -12.00
C MET A 297 16.52 11.52 -11.60
N LEU A 298 16.54 11.79 -10.30
CA LEU A 298 16.28 13.09 -9.70
C LEU A 298 17.34 13.38 -8.62
N PRO A 299 18.07 14.51 -8.69
CA PRO A 299 18.95 14.95 -7.60
C PRO A 299 18.12 15.51 -6.44
N VAL A 300 18.16 14.85 -5.28
CA VAL A 300 17.35 15.20 -4.10
C VAL A 300 18.23 15.87 -3.05
N VAL A 301 17.78 16.99 -2.49
CA VAL A 301 18.48 17.67 -1.39
C VAL A 301 18.58 16.73 -0.19
N GLN A 302 19.78 16.58 0.36
CA GLN A 302 19.99 15.78 1.56
C GLN A 302 19.26 16.42 2.74
N GLU A 303 18.40 15.66 3.43
CA GLU A 303 17.88 16.11 4.72
C GLU A 303 18.96 15.88 5.78
N GLU A 304 19.50 16.95 6.35
CA GLU A 304 20.35 16.83 7.52
C GLU A 304 19.53 16.21 8.66
N ALA A 305 19.92 15.01 9.08
CA ALA A 305 19.36 14.38 10.26
C ALA A 305 19.54 15.35 11.43
N ALA A 306 18.46 15.98 11.91
CA ALA A 306 18.47 16.78 13.13
C ALA A 306 18.69 15.82 14.32
N GLY A 307 19.94 15.42 14.50
CA GLY A 307 20.34 14.14 15.07
C GLY A 307 20.74 14.19 16.53
N GLN A 308 20.40 15.23 17.31
CA GLN A 308 20.90 15.30 18.69
C GLN A 308 19.81 15.50 19.75
N GLU A 309 18.83 16.37 19.51
CA GLU A 309 17.68 16.48 20.42
C GLU A 309 16.73 15.28 20.28
N ARG A 310 16.71 14.61 19.11
CA ARG A 310 15.73 13.59 18.74
C ARG A 310 16.09 12.17 19.22
N GLU A 311 17.38 11.86 19.41
CA GLU A 311 17.85 10.53 19.83
C GLU A 311 17.53 10.19 21.30
N LEU A 312 17.45 11.22 22.15
CA LEU A 312 17.20 11.06 23.58
C LEU A 312 15.75 10.64 23.89
N TYR A 313 14.80 10.93 23.00
CA TYR A 313 13.38 10.71 23.27
C TYR A 313 13.00 9.23 23.40
N GLY A 314 13.47 8.37 22.49
CA GLY A 314 13.19 6.92 22.56
C GLY A 314 13.77 6.29 23.83
N LEU A 315 14.96 6.73 24.25
CA LEU A 315 15.62 6.30 25.47
C LEU A 315 14.89 6.80 26.73
N ILE A 316 14.44 8.06 26.75
CA ILE A 316 13.66 8.63 27.84
C ILE A 316 12.32 7.87 27.98
N ALA A 317 11.60 7.65 26.88
CA ALA A 317 10.32 6.93 26.89
C ALA A 317 10.47 5.48 27.40
N ALA A 318 11.51 4.78 26.96
CA ALA A 318 11.85 3.45 27.45
C ALA A 318 12.28 3.46 28.94
N GLY A 319 13.06 4.45 29.36
CA GLY A 319 13.48 4.63 30.75
C GLY A 319 12.29 4.86 31.69
N VAL A 320 11.35 5.71 31.30
CA VAL A 320 10.10 5.94 32.05
C VAL A 320 9.29 4.64 32.16
N LEU A 321 9.18 3.85 31.09
CA LEU A 321 8.49 2.55 31.14
C LEU A 321 9.12 1.60 32.15
N VAL A 322 10.44 1.51 32.20
CA VAL A 322 11.15 0.65 33.17
C VAL A 322 10.86 1.13 34.60
N VAL A 323 10.92 2.42 34.87
CA VAL A 323 10.62 2.98 36.20
C VAL A 323 9.19 2.68 36.62
N VAL A 324 8.22 2.94 35.74
CA VAL A 324 6.79 2.63 35.97
C VAL A 324 6.60 1.13 36.19
N GLY A 325 7.25 0.29 35.39
CA GLY A 325 7.17 -1.16 35.54
C GLY A 325 7.75 -1.70 36.85
N LEU A 326 8.88 -1.15 37.30
CA LEU A 326 9.47 -1.49 38.59
C LEU A 326 8.57 -1.08 39.76
N LEU A 327 7.92 0.09 39.67
CA LEU A 327 6.94 0.53 40.65
C LEU A 327 5.72 -0.39 40.70
N ALA A 328 5.20 -0.81 39.53
CA ALA A 328 4.13 -1.78 39.41
C ALA A 328 4.50 -3.15 40.02
N ALA A 329 5.69 -3.66 39.71
CA ALA A 329 6.19 -4.92 40.26
C ALA A 329 6.39 -4.86 41.78
N ALA A 330 6.96 -3.75 42.29
CA ALA A 330 7.13 -3.52 43.71
C ALA A 330 5.79 -3.45 44.47
N LEU A 331 4.78 -2.81 43.87
CA LEU A 331 3.42 -2.73 44.41
C LEU A 331 2.79 -4.13 44.51
N LEU A 332 2.85 -4.93 43.44
CA LEU A 332 2.34 -6.30 43.43
C LEU A 332 3.08 -7.21 44.41
N TRP A 333 4.40 -7.09 44.47
CA TRP A 333 5.21 -7.86 45.41
C TRP A 333 4.84 -7.58 46.87
N ARG A 334 4.63 -6.30 47.20
CA ARG A 334 4.30 -5.85 48.56
C ARG A 334 2.84 -6.15 48.94
N ALA A 335 1.91 -5.99 48.01
CA ALA A 335 0.46 -6.14 48.27
C ALA A 335 -0.07 -7.57 48.10
N VAL A 336 0.56 -8.39 47.27
CA VAL A 336 0.07 -9.73 46.92
C VAL A 336 1.03 -10.83 47.37
N GLN A 337 2.29 -10.79 46.92
CA GLN A 337 3.22 -11.91 47.15
C GLN A 337 3.66 -12.05 48.61
N ARG A 338 4.13 -10.97 49.24
CA ARG A 338 4.55 -10.98 50.66
C ARG A 338 3.47 -11.50 51.63
N PRO A 339 2.22 -10.99 51.60
CA PRO A 339 1.19 -11.46 52.52
C PRO A 339 0.78 -12.92 52.25
N LEU A 340 0.77 -13.36 51.00
CA LEU A 340 0.51 -14.77 50.66
C LEU A 340 1.57 -15.73 51.21
N LEU A 341 2.84 -15.37 51.09
CA LEU A 341 3.93 -16.15 51.65
C LEU A 341 3.86 -16.20 53.19
N ALA A 342 3.52 -15.09 53.83
CA ALA A 342 3.32 -15.05 55.28
C ALA A 342 2.18 -15.99 55.69
N LEU A 343 1.02 -15.93 55.02
CA LEU A 343 -0.11 -16.81 55.31
C LEU A 343 0.21 -18.29 55.10
N PHE A 344 0.96 -18.63 54.04
CA PHE A 344 1.39 -20.01 53.78
C PHE A 344 2.29 -20.55 54.91
N LEU A 345 3.26 -19.76 55.37
CA LEU A 345 4.13 -20.15 56.47
C LEU A 345 3.33 -20.32 57.76
N GLU A 346 2.37 -19.43 58.02
CA GLU A 346 1.53 -19.48 59.21
C GLU A 346 0.53 -20.64 59.20
N SER A 347 -0.14 -20.90 58.08
CA SER A 347 -1.05 -22.04 57.95
C SER A 347 -0.32 -23.37 58.14
N ARG A 348 0.90 -23.49 57.60
CA ARG A 348 1.73 -24.68 57.75
C ARG A 348 2.21 -24.88 59.18
N ARG A 349 2.48 -23.79 59.91
CA ARG A 349 2.81 -23.83 61.34
C ARG A 349 1.65 -24.38 62.17
N LEU A 350 0.45 -23.82 61.96
CA LEU A 350 -0.76 -24.26 62.66
C LEU A 350 -1.10 -25.73 62.36
N ALA A 351 -1.02 -26.15 61.09
CA ALA A 351 -1.30 -27.53 60.70
C ALA A 351 -0.34 -28.55 61.34
N ARG A 352 0.86 -28.13 61.76
CA ARG A 352 1.84 -28.95 62.49
C ARG A 352 1.62 -28.98 64.00
N GLY A 353 0.65 -28.24 64.52
CA GLY A 353 0.31 -28.19 65.95
C GLY A 353 1.10 -27.16 66.77
N ASP A 354 1.85 -26.24 66.14
CA ASP A 354 2.51 -25.15 66.88
C ASP A 354 1.53 -24.00 67.13
N LEU A 355 1.01 -23.96 68.36
CA LEU A 355 0.02 -23.01 68.85
C LEU A 355 0.64 -21.94 69.79
N THR A 356 1.96 -21.95 69.99
CA THR A 356 2.63 -21.20 71.07
C THR A 356 2.60 -19.68 70.91
N ARG A 357 2.48 -19.19 69.67
CA ARG A 357 2.50 -17.76 69.33
C ARG A 357 1.31 -17.37 68.43
N PRO A 358 0.84 -16.10 68.46
CA PRO A 358 -0.23 -15.62 67.59
C PRO A 358 0.15 -15.71 66.10
N VAL A 359 -0.85 -15.82 65.23
CA VAL A 359 -0.71 -15.76 63.77
C VAL A 359 -0.45 -14.32 63.36
N ALA A 360 0.59 -14.09 62.56
CA ALA A 360 0.82 -12.77 61.97
C ALA A 360 -0.29 -12.44 60.97
N VAL A 361 -1.24 -11.59 61.36
CA VAL A 361 -2.37 -11.19 60.51
C VAL A 361 -1.93 -10.06 59.56
N PRO A 362 -2.04 -10.25 58.23
CA PRO A 362 -1.81 -9.17 57.28
C PRO A 362 -2.76 -7.99 57.52
N ARG A 363 -2.32 -6.76 57.20
CA ARG A 363 -3.08 -5.55 57.57
C ARG A 363 -4.37 -5.34 56.78
N TRP A 364 -4.45 -5.79 55.51
CA TRP A 364 -5.57 -5.46 54.60
C TRP A 364 -6.02 -6.65 53.71
N GLY A 365 -7.23 -6.52 53.16
CA GLY A 365 -7.74 -7.35 52.06
C GLY A 365 -8.13 -8.79 52.41
N GLU A 366 -8.25 -9.64 51.39
CA GLU A 366 -8.56 -11.06 51.54
C GLU A 366 -7.52 -11.81 52.37
N ALA A 367 -6.25 -11.37 52.33
CA ALA A 367 -5.19 -11.95 53.15
C ALA A 367 -5.38 -11.68 54.66
N ALA A 368 -5.82 -10.48 55.03
CA ALA A 368 -6.17 -10.16 56.42
C ALA A 368 -7.32 -11.04 56.94
N ARG A 369 -8.32 -11.28 56.08
CA ARG A 369 -9.47 -12.15 56.39
C ARG A 369 -9.04 -13.59 56.66
N VAL A 370 -8.19 -14.15 55.80
CA VAL A 370 -7.60 -15.49 56.01
C VAL A 370 -6.77 -15.53 57.30
N GLY A 371 -5.92 -14.53 57.53
CA GLY A 371 -5.08 -14.46 58.74
C GLY A 371 -5.90 -14.38 60.03
N ALA A 372 -6.97 -13.57 60.05
CA ALA A 372 -7.88 -13.48 61.19
C ALA A 372 -8.63 -14.80 61.44
N ALA A 373 -9.07 -15.48 60.38
CA ALA A 373 -9.68 -16.81 60.48
C ALA A 373 -8.70 -17.84 61.03
N LEU A 374 -7.43 -17.83 60.58
CA LEU A 374 -6.38 -18.69 61.12
C LEU A 374 -6.11 -18.43 62.61
N GLU A 375 -6.11 -17.18 63.07
CA GLU A 375 -5.93 -16.87 64.50
C GLU A 375 -7.10 -17.40 65.35
N ARG A 376 -8.34 -17.30 64.85
CA ARG A 376 -9.50 -17.90 65.52
C ARG A 376 -9.38 -19.43 65.60
N LEU A 377 -8.93 -20.07 64.52
CA LEU A 377 -8.68 -21.51 64.50
C LEU A 377 -7.56 -21.91 65.47
N ARG A 378 -6.50 -21.09 65.61
CA ARG A 378 -5.45 -21.29 66.62
C ARG A 378 -6.03 -21.28 68.03
N ALA A 379 -6.87 -20.30 68.36
CA ALA A 379 -7.48 -20.17 69.68
C ALA A 379 -8.40 -21.36 70.01
N GLN A 380 -9.19 -21.82 69.03
CA GLN A 380 -10.02 -23.03 69.17
C GLN A 380 -9.17 -24.30 69.37
N LEU A 381 -8.07 -24.45 68.63
CA LEU A 381 -7.11 -25.54 68.81
C LEU A 381 -6.32 -25.44 70.13
N ALA A 382 -6.17 -24.27 70.74
CA ALA A 382 -5.57 -24.12 72.05
C ALA A 382 -6.53 -24.49 73.20
N GLY A 383 -7.82 -24.72 72.90
CA GLY A 383 -8.84 -25.06 73.89
C GLY A 383 -9.49 -23.85 74.56
N GLY A 384 -9.38 -22.66 73.98
CA GLY A 384 -10.19 -21.53 74.43
C GLY A 384 -11.67 -21.75 74.08
N ASP A 385 -12.55 -21.62 75.06
CA ASP A 385 -13.99 -21.56 74.82
C ASP A 385 -14.30 -20.27 74.07
N VAL A 386 -14.52 -20.40 72.77
CA VAL A 386 -15.08 -19.33 71.97
C VAL A 386 -16.58 -19.56 71.98
N GLU A 387 -17.28 -18.89 72.91
CA GLU A 387 -18.73 -18.69 72.73
C GLU A 387 -18.96 -18.16 71.31
N PRO A 388 -20.02 -18.60 70.60
CA PRO A 388 -20.34 -18.08 69.28
C PRO A 388 -20.65 -16.59 69.41
N SER A 389 -19.61 -15.75 69.32
CA SER A 389 -19.73 -14.32 69.49
C SER A 389 -20.56 -13.79 68.32
N THR A 390 -21.81 -13.45 68.61
CA THR A 390 -22.70 -12.62 67.79
C THR A 390 -22.14 -11.21 67.54
N GLN A 391 -20.96 -10.89 68.07
CA GLN A 391 -20.21 -9.69 67.73
C GLN A 391 -19.54 -9.84 66.36
N ARG A 392 -20.30 -9.48 65.33
CA ARG A 392 -19.77 -9.05 64.02
C ARG A 392 -18.69 -8.00 64.27
N THR A 393 -17.43 -8.41 64.20
CA THR A 393 -16.31 -7.47 64.12
C THR A 393 -16.61 -6.44 63.03
N PRO A 394 -16.48 -5.13 63.31
CA PRO A 394 -16.87 -4.09 62.37
C PRO A 394 -16.08 -4.27 61.07
N ARG A 395 -16.82 -4.27 59.95
CA ARG A 395 -16.34 -4.35 58.55
C ARG A 395 -15.45 -3.14 58.14
N ARG A 396 -14.48 -2.74 58.97
CA ARG A 396 -13.55 -1.64 58.66
C ARG A 396 -12.36 -2.20 57.85
N GLY A 397 -12.35 -1.86 56.56
CA GLY A 397 -11.21 -2.04 55.65
C GLY A 397 -11.57 -2.59 54.26
N ARG A 398 -12.51 -1.96 53.55
CA ARG A 398 -13.08 -2.39 52.25
C ARG A 398 -12.17 -2.18 51.03
N LEU A 399 -10.88 -2.49 51.12
CA LEU A 399 -9.97 -2.45 49.97
C LEU A 399 -9.38 -3.85 49.77
N GLY A 400 -10.04 -4.67 48.96
CA GLY A 400 -9.56 -6.00 48.56
C GLY A 400 -8.45 -5.92 47.51
N LEU A 401 -7.88 -7.06 47.10
CA LEU A 401 -6.80 -7.16 46.10
C LEU A 401 -7.11 -6.49 44.75
N ARG A 402 -8.36 -6.11 44.49
CA ARG A 402 -8.77 -5.32 43.32
C ARG A 402 -8.16 -3.92 43.29
N VAL A 403 -7.94 -3.30 44.44
CA VAL A 403 -7.42 -1.93 44.56
C VAL A 403 -5.96 -1.84 44.13
N PRO A 404 -5.02 -2.68 44.64
CA PRO A 404 -3.64 -2.66 44.15
C PRO A 404 -3.56 -3.10 42.69
N LEU A 405 -4.42 -4.01 42.22
CA LEU A 405 -4.48 -4.39 40.80
C LEU A 405 -4.95 -3.23 39.92
N GLY A 406 -5.96 -2.48 40.36
CA GLY A 406 -6.44 -1.26 39.69
C GLY A 406 -5.40 -0.15 39.69
N LEU A 407 -4.68 0.06 40.81
CA LEU A 407 -3.59 1.03 40.89
C LEU A 407 -2.42 0.65 39.96
N THR A 408 -2.11 -0.64 39.86
CA THR A 408 -1.12 -1.17 38.92
C THR A 408 -1.56 -0.92 37.47
N ALA A 409 -2.84 -1.15 37.15
CA ALA A 409 -3.40 -0.85 35.84
C ALA A 409 -3.30 0.64 35.51
N VAL A 410 -3.69 1.53 36.43
CA VAL A 410 -3.60 2.99 36.27
C VAL A 410 -2.15 3.42 36.03
N LEU A 411 -1.20 2.88 36.79
CA LEU A 411 0.21 3.22 36.67
C LEU A 411 0.77 2.82 35.29
N LEU A 412 0.42 1.64 34.77
CA LEU A 412 0.85 1.19 33.44
C LEU A 412 0.12 1.94 32.31
N LEU A 413 -1.16 2.26 32.49
CA LEU A 413 -1.95 3.07 31.55
C LEU A 413 -1.42 4.50 31.45
N LEU A 414 -0.86 5.05 32.53
CA LEU A 414 -0.24 6.38 32.56
C LEU A 414 0.93 6.50 31.57
N TRP A 415 1.55 5.38 31.18
CA TRP A 415 2.54 5.34 30.11
C TRP A 415 1.90 4.99 28.76
N CYS A 416 1.05 3.96 28.70
CA CYS A 416 0.50 3.47 27.43
C CYS A 416 -0.40 4.50 26.72
N VAL A 417 -1.20 5.25 27.48
CA VAL A 417 -2.16 6.21 26.92
C VAL A 417 -1.44 7.43 26.33
N PRO A 418 -0.52 8.13 27.03
CA PRO A 418 0.19 9.25 26.43
C PRO A 418 1.10 8.85 25.26
N VAL A 419 1.83 7.72 25.36
CA VAL A 419 2.67 7.22 24.26
C VAL A 419 1.81 6.82 23.06
N GLY A 420 0.71 6.13 23.32
CA GLY A 420 -0.17 5.64 22.28
C GLY A 420 -1.11 6.69 21.69
N LEU A 421 -1.44 7.79 22.37
CA LEU A 421 -2.47 8.76 21.92
C LEU A 421 -2.00 10.22 21.79
N LEU A 422 -0.95 10.64 22.52
CA LEU A 422 -0.56 12.06 22.58
C LEU A 422 0.81 12.33 21.96
N LEU A 423 1.73 11.37 22.03
CA LEU A 423 3.10 11.53 21.54
C LEU A 423 3.23 11.26 20.04
N ASN A 424 4.04 12.09 19.37
CA ASN A 424 4.33 12.04 17.93
C ASN A 424 3.09 12.10 17.04
N ARG A 425 2.02 12.78 17.50
CA ARG A 425 0.83 12.96 16.68
C ARG A 425 1.11 13.94 15.57
N THR A 426 0.88 13.48 14.34
CA THR A 426 0.94 14.36 13.19
C THR A 426 -0.24 15.31 13.19
N ASP A 427 0.03 16.53 12.71
CA ASP A 427 -0.93 17.61 12.52
C ASP A 427 -0.69 18.22 11.14
N ALA A 428 -1.45 19.26 10.80
CA ALA A 428 -1.26 20.00 9.55
C ALA A 428 0.14 20.64 9.40
N SER A 429 1.03 20.58 10.39
CA SER A 429 2.40 21.08 10.32
C SER A 429 3.42 20.09 9.73
N VAL A 430 3.01 18.85 9.40
CA VAL A 430 3.95 17.87 8.81
C VAL A 430 4.62 18.44 7.56
N SER A 431 5.96 18.39 7.57
CA SER A 431 6.77 18.72 6.39
C SER A 431 6.60 17.60 5.37
N VAL A 432 6.13 17.97 4.18
CA VAL A 432 6.09 17.07 3.03
C VAL A 432 7.16 17.59 2.08
N PRO A 433 8.09 16.73 1.63
CA PRO A 433 9.10 17.13 0.66
C PRO A 433 8.45 17.76 -0.58
N SER A 434 8.94 18.91 -1.03
CA SER A 434 8.41 19.59 -2.21
C SER A 434 8.49 18.71 -3.47
N THR A 435 9.47 17.81 -3.51
CA THR A 435 9.61 16.78 -4.54
C THR A 435 8.37 15.89 -4.65
N MET A 436 7.64 15.62 -3.57
CA MET A 436 6.39 14.84 -3.62
C MET A 436 5.26 15.60 -4.32
N VAL A 437 5.20 16.92 -4.14
CA VAL A 437 4.17 17.75 -4.80
C VAL A 437 4.47 17.87 -6.29
N ASN A 438 5.74 18.05 -6.65
CA ASN A 438 6.17 18.07 -8.04
C ASN A 438 5.95 16.70 -8.70
N ASP A 439 6.30 15.60 -8.03
CA ASP A 439 6.08 14.27 -8.58
C ASP A 439 4.59 13.95 -8.76
N GLN A 440 3.74 14.34 -7.81
CA GLN A 440 2.29 14.24 -7.99
C GLN A 440 1.82 15.02 -9.22
N ARG A 441 2.32 16.25 -9.42
CA ARG A 441 2.03 17.10 -10.59
C ARG A 441 2.44 16.41 -11.90
N ASP A 442 3.72 16.04 -12.02
CA ASP A 442 4.28 15.46 -13.25
C ASP A 442 3.60 14.13 -13.62
N ARG A 443 3.31 13.28 -12.62
CA ARG A 443 2.62 12.01 -12.84
C ARG A 443 1.13 12.19 -13.17
N THR A 444 0.49 13.25 -12.67
CA THR A 444 -0.88 13.59 -13.07
C THR A 444 -0.94 14.05 -14.51
N ASP A 445 0.05 14.83 -14.96
CA ASP A 445 0.20 15.24 -16.36
C ASP A 445 0.41 14.03 -17.29
N LEU A 446 1.24 13.07 -16.87
CA LEU A 446 1.41 11.80 -17.59
C LEU A 446 0.08 11.03 -17.74
N VAL A 447 -0.75 10.99 -16.69
CA VAL A 447 -2.08 10.36 -16.77
C VAL A 447 -3.01 11.15 -17.70
N ALA A 448 -3.00 12.49 -17.62
CA ALA A 448 -3.80 13.35 -18.49
C ALA A 448 -3.46 13.15 -19.97
N ASP A 449 -2.18 13.17 -20.30
CA ASP A 449 -1.69 12.94 -21.66
C ASP A 449 -2.02 11.52 -22.15
N ARG A 450 -1.95 10.50 -21.29
CA ARG A 450 -2.37 9.14 -21.65
C ARG A 450 -3.86 9.05 -21.99
N VAL A 451 -4.73 9.64 -21.18
CA VAL A 451 -6.18 9.64 -21.44
C VAL A 451 -6.47 10.39 -22.73
N ARG A 452 -5.87 11.57 -22.91
CA ARG A 452 -5.98 12.37 -24.14
C ARG A 452 -5.55 11.59 -25.38
N ARG A 453 -4.39 10.91 -25.34
CA ARG A 453 -3.91 10.06 -26.45
C ARG A 453 -4.86 8.91 -26.74
N ALA A 454 -5.38 8.23 -25.71
CA ALA A 454 -6.33 7.14 -25.90
C ALA A 454 -7.66 7.59 -26.54
N LEU A 455 -8.10 8.81 -26.26
CA LEU A 455 -9.27 9.43 -26.89
C LEU A 455 -9.00 9.84 -28.34
N ASN A 456 -7.85 10.47 -28.61
CA ASN A 456 -7.41 10.78 -29.97
C ASN A 456 -7.28 9.50 -30.82
N GLU A 457 -6.72 8.43 -30.24
CA GLU A 457 -6.61 7.11 -30.87
C GLU A 457 -8.00 6.52 -31.15
N ALA A 458 -8.95 6.63 -30.22
CA ALA A 458 -10.31 6.18 -30.46
C ALA A 458 -10.92 6.92 -31.67
N GLN A 459 -10.76 8.24 -31.76
CA GLN A 459 -11.26 8.99 -32.91
C GLN A 459 -10.56 8.60 -34.22
N ALA A 460 -9.24 8.38 -34.20
CA ALA A 460 -8.49 7.93 -35.37
C ALA A 460 -8.90 6.51 -35.81
N ASP A 461 -9.16 5.60 -34.87
CA ASP A 461 -9.70 4.26 -35.13
C ASP A 461 -11.03 4.36 -35.88
N LEU A 462 -11.96 5.24 -35.43
CA LEU A 462 -13.22 5.48 -36.13
C LEU A 462 -12.99 6.04 -37.53
N ALA A 463 -12.11 7.03 -37.69
CA ALA A 463 -11.78 7.61 -39.00
C ALA A 463 -11.12 6.60 -39.97
N SER A 464 -10.43 5.57 -39.47
CA SER A 464 -9.95 4.46 -40.28
C SER A 464 -11.08 3.49 -40.65
N MET A 465 -12.00 3.23 -39.72
CA MET A 465 -13.12 2.30 -39.93
C MET A 465 -14.11 2.84 -40.97
N THR A 466 -14.30 4.16 -41.06
CA THR A 466 -15.20 4.76 -42.06
C THR A 466 -14.82 4.43 -43.50
N ARG A 467 -13.56 4.09 -43.79
CA ARG A 467 -13.10 3.68 -45.13
C ARG A 467 -13.48 2.23 -45.49
N LEU A 468 -13.84 1.43 -44.48
CA LEU A 468 -14.20 0.01 -44.65
C LEU A 468 -15.71 -0.21 -44.66
N ILE A 469 -16.49 0.84 -44.38
CA ILE A 469 -17.94 0.78 -44.30
C ILE A 469 -18.50 1.25 -45.64
N ASP A 470 -19.33 0.41 -46.25
CA ASP A 470 -20.18 0.81 -47.37
C ASP A 470 -21.57 1.18 -46.81
N PRO A 471 -21.92 2.47 -46.69
CA PRO A 471 -23.21 2.88 -46.15
C PRO A 471 -24.38 2.58 -47.10
N ALA A 472 -24.13 2.16 -48.36
CA ALA A 472 -25.18 1.69 -49.27
C ALA A 472 -25.65 0.25 -48.95
N ASP A 473 -24.88 -0.50 -48.16
CA ASP A 473 -25.22 -1.85 -47.70
C ASP A 473 -25.24 -1.91 -46.15
N PRO A 474 -26.40 -1.65 -45.52
CA PRO A 474 -26.55 -1.65 -44.06
C PRO A 474 -26.18 -2.97 -43.37
N ASP A 475 -26.36 -4.11 -44.05
CA ASP A 475 -26.06 -5.43 -43.51
C ASP A 475 -24.54 -5.67 -43.52
N ALA A 476 -23.86 -5.35 -44.62
CA ALA A 476 -22.40 -5.40 -44.69
C ALA A 476 -21.74 -4.42 -43.71
N ALA A 477 -22.28 -3.20 -43.60
CA ALA A 477 -21.85 -2.20 -42.63
C ALA A 477 -21.97 -2.73 -41.18
N SER A 478 -23.12 -3.30 -40.81
CA SER A 478 -23.33 -3.87 -39.47
C SER A 478 -22.40 -5.05 -39.19
N GLY A 479 -22.08 -5.87 -40.20
CA GLY A 479 -21.07 -6.92 -40.12
C GLY A 479 -19.66 -6.38 -39.82
N ALA A 480 -19.23 -5.36 -40.58
CA ALA A 480 -17.94 -4.70 -40.38
C ALA A 480 -17.83 -4.03 -39.00
N LEU A 481 -18.90 -3.37 -38.54
CA LEU A 481 -18.96 -2.78 -37.19
C LEU A 481 -18.91 -3.84 -36.09
N SER A 482 -19.53 -5.01 -36.31
CA SER A 482 -19.49 -6.13 -35.35
C SER A 482 -18.09 -6.72 -35.23
N ASP A 483 -17.37 -6.84 -36.35
CA ASP A 483 -15.96 -7.24 -36.36
C ASP A 483 -15.06 -6.22 -35.68
N ALA A 484 -15.28 -4.93 -35.93
CA ALA A 484 -14.58 -3.84 -35.28
C ALA A 484 -14.82 -3.87 -33.76
N LEU A 485 -16.07 -3.99 -33.31
CA LEU A 485 -16.40 -4.04 -31.88
C LEU A 485 -15.74 -5.24 -31.17
N ARG A 486 -15.63 -6.40 -31.84
CA ARG A 486 -14.93 -7.57 -31.30
C ARG A 486 -13.41 -7.35 -31.18
N LYS A 487 -12.81 -6.62 -32.11
CA LYS A 487 -11.38 -6.31 -32.12
C LYS A 487 -11.02 -5.15 -31.18
N HIS A 488 -11.94 -4.21 -30.95
CA HIS A 488 -11.72 -2.99 -30.17
C HIS A 488 -12.62 -2.96 -28.92
N THR A 489 -12.12 -3.53 -27.82
CA THR A 489 -12.85 -3.63 -26.55
C THR A 489 -13.16 -2.28 -25.87
N ARG A 490 -12.55 -1.18 -26.34
CA ARG A 490 -12.78 0.18 -25.82
C ARG A 490 -14.19 0.70 -26.11
N TYR A 491 -14.88 0.17 -27.11
CA TYR A 491 -16.23 0.59 -27.48
C TYR A 491 -17.31 -0.28 -26.82
N ALA A 492 -18.39 0.37 -26.37
CA ALA A 492 -19.62 -0.28 -25.92
C ALA A 492 -20.54 -0.58 -27.11
N SER A 493 -20.62 0.37 -28.05
CA SER A 493 -21.40 0.30 -29.28
C SER A 493 -20.71 1.11 -30.38
N LEU A 494 -20.98 0.73 -31.62
CA LEU A 494 -20.57 1.43 -32.83
C LEU A 494 -21.79 1.56 -33.74
N TYR A 495 -22.04 2.73 -34.29
CA TYR A 495 -23.19 2.94 -35.17
C TYR A 495 -22.96 4.06 -36.17
N VAL A 496 -23.59 3.97 -37.33
CA VAL A 496 -23.57 5.01 -38.35
C VAL A 496 -24.90 5.75 -38.30
N ILE A 497 -24.82 7.07 -38.25
CA ILE A 497 -25.98 7.95 -38.37
C ILE A 497 -26.01 8.61 -39.75
N ASP A 498 -27.21 8.88 -40.24
CA ASP A 498 -27.42 9.69 -41.43
C ASP A 498 -27.51 11.19 -41.11
N ARG A 499 -27.80 12.01 -42.13
CA ARG A 499 -27.96 13.46 -41.99
C ARG A 499 -29.17 13.86 -41.11
N GLY A 500 -30.16 12.99 -40.99
CA GLY A 500 -31.34 13.16 -40.16
C GLY A 500 -31.13 12.74 -38.70
N GLY A 501 -29.96 12.15 -38.36
CA GLY A 501 -29.69 11.57 -37.05
C GLY A 501 -30.23 10.15 -36.87
N GLU A 502 -30.73 9.52 -37.95
CA GLU A 502 -31.24 8.15 -37.92
C GLU A 502 -30.09 7.14 -37.99
N VAL A 503 -30.17 6.08 -37.17
CA VAL A 503 -29.16 5.03 -37.12
C VAL A 503 -29.38 4.05 -38.28
N ILE A 504 -28.46 4.04 -39.24
CA ILE A 504 -28.56 3.19 -40.46
C ILE A 504 -27.87 1.84 -40.31
N ALA A 505 -26.84 1.74 -39.46
CA ALA A 505 -26.11 0.51 -39.18
C ALA A 505 -25.59 0.53 -37.74
N ARG A 506 -25.53 -0.63 -37.08
CA ARG A 506 -25.12 -0.71 -35.67
C ARG A 506 -24.46 -2.02 -35.28
N ALA A 507 -23.63 -1.96 -34.25
CA ALA A 507 -23.11 -3.11 -33.51
C ALA A 507 -23.00 -2.78 -32.01
N GLY A 508 -23.32 -3.76 -31.16
CA GLY A 508 -23.23 -3.62 -29.70
C GLY A 508 -24.55 -3.22 -29.03
N ALA A 509 -24.46 -2.47 -27.93
CA ALA A 509 -25.63 -1.98 -27.19
C ALA A 509 -26.42 -0.93 -27.99
N ASP A 510 -27.68 -0.71 -27.61
CA ASP A 510 -28.48 0.38 -28.16
C ASP A 510 -27.82 1.75 -27.83
N PRO A 511 -27.75 2.70 -28.78
CA PRO A 511 -27.20 4.03 -28.53
C PRO A 511 -27.94 4.72 -27.39
N HIS A 512 -27.21 5.28 -26.43
CA HIS A 512 -27.81 5.91 -25.25
C HIS A 512 -28.42 7.29 -25.57
N ALA A 513 -27.86 7.99 -26.56
CA ALA A 513 -28.36 9.27 -27.07
C ALA A 513 -28.05 9.40 -28.56
N ALA A 514 -29.01 9.89 -29.35
CA ALA A 514 -28.80 10.14 -30.76
C ALA A 514 -27.75 11.26 -30.94
N TRP A 515 -26.86 11.07 -31.91
CA TRP A 515 -25.89 12.09 -32.29
C TRP A 515 -26.58 13.06 -33.25
N GLY A 516 -26.76 14.32 -32.84
CA GLY A 516 -27.44 15.35 -33.66
C GLY A 516 -28.57 16.15 -33.00
N ASP A 517 -28.99 15.83 -31.77
CA ASP A 517 -30.14 16.48 -31.11
C ASP A 517 -29.87 17.92 -30.59
N ASP A 518 -28.60 18.34 -30.49
CA ASP A 518 -28.21 19.65 -29.93
C ASP A 518 -27.74 20.65 -31.00
N GLU A 519 -27.94 21.95 -30.76
CA GLU A 519 -27.45 23.02 -31.68
C GLU A 519 -25.92 23.03 -31.86
N GLU A 520 -25.15 22.47 -30.91
CA GLU A 520 -23.69 22.28 -31.02
C GLU A 520 -23.27 21.28 -32.12
N THR A 521 -24.22 20.53 -32.69
CA THR A 521 -23.95 19.51 -33.72
C THR A 521 -24.09 20.02 -35.17
N LYS A 522 -24.46 21.30 -35.36
CA LYS A 522 -24.73 21.87 -36.69
C LYS A 522 -23.66 22.90 -37.09
N GLY A 523 -22.60 22.45 -37.76
CA GLY A 523 -21.58 23.33 -38.32
C GLY A 523 -20.33 22.58 -38.79
N GLU A 524 -19.41 23.29 -39.47
CA GLU A 524 -18.08 22.76 -39.83
C GLU A 524 -17.18 22.52 -38.57
N ASP A 525 -17.58 23.04 -37.40
CA ASP A 525 -16.89 22.95 -36.10
C ASP A 525 -17.55 21.95 -35.10
N ALA A 526 -18.21 20.88 -35.58
CA ALA A 526 -18.83 19.90 -34.71
C ALA A 526 -17.77 19.16 -33.86
N ARG A 527 -17.92 19.18 -32.52
CA ARG A 527 -16.98 18.49 -31.61
C ARG A 527 -16.95 17.00 -31.90
N LEU A 528 -15.76 16.46 -32.16
CA LEU A 528 -15.57 15.04 -32.49
C LEU A 528 -15.56 14.12 -31.26
N ILE A 529 -15.51 14.69 -30.06
CA ILE A 529 -15.66 13.98 -28.78
C ILE A 529 -16.65 14.76 -27.91
N ARG A 530 -17.59 14.06 -27.28
CA ARG A 530 -18.58 14.64 -26.36
C ARG A 530 -18.92 13.72 -25.19
N VAL A 531 -19.53 14.29 -24.15
CA VAL A 531 -20.12 13.55 -23.03
C VAL A 531 -21.61 13.85 -22.96
N THR A 532 -22.42 12.80 -22.85
CA THR A 532 -23.85 12.89 -22.62
C THR A 532 -24.24 12.04 -21.40
N GLY A 533 -25.55 12.00 -21.09
CA GLY A 533 -26.08 11.21 -19.99
C GLY A 533 -26.11 11.94 -18.64
N GLU A 534 -26.11 13.28 -18.65
CA GLU A 534 -26.33 14.09 -17.45
C GLU A 534 -27.67 13.71 -16.79
N GLY A 535 -27.65 13.45 -15.47
CA GLY A 535 -28.80 12.91 -14.72
C GLY A 535 -29.00 11.38 -14.83
N GLY A 536 -28.18 10.67 -15.62
CA GLY A 536 -28.15 9.22 -15.72
C GLY A 536 -27.25 8.53 -14.68
N LYS A 537 -27.21 7.18 -14.70
CA LYS A 537 -26.37 6.38 -13.77
C LYS A 537 -24.90 6.30 -14.16
N LYS A 538 -24.56 6.62 -15.41
CA LYS A 538 -23.20 6.56 -15.96
C LYS A 538 -23.03 7.68 -17.00
N PRO A 539 -21.85 8.31 -17.07
CA PRO A 539 -21.54 9.22 -18.17
C PRO A 539 -21.39 8.43 -19.47
N VAL A 540 -21.81 9.00 -20.59
CA VAL A 540 -21.67 8.39 -21.92
C VAL A 540 -20.69 9.22 -22.73
N VAL A 541 -19.49 8.68 -22.96
CA VAL A 541 -18.47 9.33 -23.76
C VAL A 541 -18.60 8.85 -25.20
N GLN A 542 -18.73 9.76 -26.15
CA GLN A 542 -18.93 9.43 -27.56
C GLN A 542 -17.84 10.10 -28.42
N ALA A 543 -17.30 9.35 -29.38
CA ALA A 543 -16.38 9.87 -30.39
C ALA A 543 -16.98 9.68 -31.79
N ALA A 544 -16.64 10.57 -32.72
CA ALA A 544 -17.22 10.59 -34.06
C ALA A 544 -16.19 10.77 -35.18
N ALA A 545 -16.52 10.24 -36.35
CA ALA A 545 -15.79 10.45 -37.59
C ALA A 545 -16.74 10.54 -38.79
N ALA A 546 -16.53 11.52 -39.68
CA ALA A 546 -17.30 11.65 -40.91
C ALA A 546 -17.01 10.48 -41.86
N VAL A 547 -18.05 9.97 -42.53
CA VAL A 547 -17.90 8.93 -43.55
C VAL A 547 -17.44 9.58 -44.86
N PRO A 548 -16.30 9.16 -45.45
CA PRO A 548 -15.83 9.67 -46.73
C PRO A 548 -16.89 9.54 -47.82
N ASP A 549 -16.92 10.47 -48.77
CA ASP A 549 -17.82 10.47 -49.94
C ASP A 549 -19.34 10.52 -49.67
N HIS A 550 -19.76 10.51 -48.39
CA HIS A 550 -21.15 10.56 -47.96
C HIS A 550 -21.43 11.76 -47.03
N LYS A 551 -21.80 12.89 -47.63
CA LYS A 551 -22.06 14.15 -46.89
C LYS A 551 -23.18 13.99 -45.85
N GLY A 552 -22.84 14.23 -44.58
CA GLY A 552 -23.79 14.20 -43.46
C GLY A 552 -23.92 12.85 -42.78
N MET A 553 -23.19 11.82 -43.21
CA MET A 553 -23.10 10.54 -42.50
C MET A 553 -21.93 10.54 -41.53
N THR A 554 -22.15 10.04 -40.31
CA THR A 554 -21.15 10.02 -39.25
C THR A 554 -21.10 8.64 -38.60
N LEU A 555 -19.90 8.08 -38.46
CA LEU A 555 -19.67 6.92 -37.61
C LEU A 555 -19.45 7.40 -36.18
N VAL A 556 -20.20 6.85 -35.24
CA VAL A 556 -20.11 7.16 -33.82
C VAL A 556 -19.75 5.91 -33.03
N GLY A 557 -18.85 6.07 -32.07
CA GLY A 557 -18.52 5.03 -31.10
C GLY A 557 -18.74 5.52 -29.66
N GLU A 558 -19.51 4.77 -28.88
CA GLU A 558 -19.62 5.00 -27.44
C GLU A 558 -18.45 4.33 -26.73
N ILE A 559 -17.60 5.13 -26.09
CA ILE A 559 -16.43 4.66 -25.36
C ILE A 559 -16.88 4.18 -23.97
N ARG A 560 -16.40 2.98 -23.58
CA ARG A 560 -16.66 2.44 -22.24
C ARG A 560 -15.99 3.31 -21.19
N VAL A 561 -16.74 3.75 -20.20
CA VAL A 561 -16.18 4.45 -19.03
C VAL A 561 -15.20 3.54 -18.29
N GLU A 562 -15.46 2.23 -18.26
CA GLU A 562 -14.54 1.26 -17.65
C GLU A 562 -13.18 1.21 -18.34
N PHE A 563 -13.13 1.48 -19.66
CA PHE A 563 -11.87 1.65 -20.38
C PHE A 563 -11.13 2.91 -19.89
N LEU A 564 -11.82 4.05 -19.76
CA LEU A 564 -11.21 5.27 -19.22
C LEU A 564 -10.71 5.07 -17.78
N ASN A 565 -11.53 4.46 -16.90
CA ASN A 565 -11.16 4.16 -15.53
C ASN A 565 -9.88 3.32 -15.44
N SER A 566 -9.72 2.33 -16.34
CA SER A 566 -8.52 1.49 -16.40
C SER A 566 -7.23 2.26 -16.72
N LEU A 567 -7.34 3.44 -17.36
CA LEU A 567 -6.19 4.28 -17.68
C LEU A 567 -5.72 5.11 -16.48
N LEU A 568 -6.61 5.37 -15.51
CA LEU A 568 -6.40 6.29 -14.38
C LEU A 568 -5.72 5.64 -13.17
N ALA A 569 -5.92 4.34 -12.95
CA ALA A 569 -5.39 3.65 -11.78
C ALA A 569 -3.85 3.61 -11.78
N ARG A 570 -3.22 4.29 -10.80
CA ARG A 570 -1.76 4.31 -10.64
C ARG A 570 -1.33 4.20 -9.17
N PRO A 571 -0.39 3.29 -8.85
CA PRO A 571 0.18 3.21 -7.51
C PRO A 571 0.76 4.56 -7.06
N GLY A 572 0.40 4.99 -5.85
CA GLY A 572 1.01 6.17 -5.24
C GLY A 572 0.56 7.53 -5.78
N LEU A 573 -0.47 7.59 -6.64
CA LEU A 573 -1.18 8.84 -6.96
C LEU A 573 -2.44 9.05 -6.10
N GLY A 574 -2.86 8.03 -5.35
CA GLY A 574 -4.08 8.06 -4.55
C GLY A 574 -5.33 7.94 -5.42
N GLU A 575 -6.26 8.86 -5.25
CA GLU A 575 -7.46 8.94 -6.10
C GLU A 575 -7.17 9.79 -7.33
N VAL A 576 -7.57 9.31 -8.50
CA VAL A 576 -7.41 10.01 -9.77
C VAL A 576 -8.75 10.10 -10.47
N ARG A 577 -9.13 11.29 -10.92
CA ARG A 577 -10.39 11.56 -11.62
C ARG A 577 -10.17 12.36 -12.89
N VAL A 578 -11.00 12.12 -13.89
CA VAL A 578 -11.18 12.99 -15.05
C VAL A 578 -12.42 13.81 -14.81
N VAL A 579 -12.31 15.13 -14.92
CA VAL A 579 -13.42 16.06 -14.74
C VAL A 579 -13.66 16.91 -15.99
N ASP A 580 -14.89 17.37 -16.16
CA ASP A 580 -15.26 18.34 -17.19
C ASP A 580 -14.78 19.77 -16.85
N ALA A 581 -15.14 20.75 -17.69
CA ALA A 581 -14.77 22.15 -17.49
C ALA A 581 -15.38 22.77 -16.22
N GLU A 582 -16.50 22.21 -15.75
CA GLU A 582 -17.18 22.57 -14.51
C GLU A 582 -16.64 21.82 -13.28
N ALA A 583 -15.59 21.01 -13.45
CA ALA A 583 -14.98 20.16 -12.43
C ALA A 583 -15.88 19.01 -11.91
N ARG A 584 -16.81 18.53 -12.74
CA ARG A 584 -17.67 17.38 -12.45
C ARG A 584 -17.07 16.08 -12.97
N THR A 585 -17.20 15.00 -12.20
CA THR A 585 -16.50 13.73 -12.45
C THR A 585 -17.08 12.96 -13.65
N ILE A 586 -16.23 12.64 -14.64
CA ILE A 586 -16.56 11.83 -15.83
C ILE A 586 -16.02 10.40 -15.71
N ALA A 587 -14.82 10.24 -15.16
CA ALA A 587 -14.19 8.95 -14.96
C ALA A 587 -13.31 8.99 -13.70
N ALA A 588 -13.07 7.85 -13.07
CA ALA A 588 -12.25 7.77 -11.87
C ALA A 588 -11.49 6.44 -11.76
N SER A 589 -10.38 6.45 -11.04
CA SER A 589 -9.59 5.24 -10.73
C SER A 589 -10.28 4.29 -9.75
N ASP A 590 -11.29 4.78 -9.01
CA ASP A 590 -12.10 4.02 -8.05
C ASP A 590 -13.59 4.37 -8.25
N GLY A 591 -14.49 3.83 -7.42
CA GLY A 591 -15.92 4.09 -7.49
C GLY A 591 -16.27 5.59 -7.44
N PHE A 592 -17.14 6.04 -8.35
CA PHE A 592 -17.60 7.42 -8.44
C PHE A 592 -19.07 7.51 -8.85
N LEU A 593 -19.70 8.65 -8.59
CA LEU A 593 -21.02 9.00 -9.13
C LEU A 593 -20.86 9.89 -10.37
N ALA A 594 -21.61 9.60 -11.43
CA ALA A 594 -21.56 10.35 -12.68
C ALA A 594 -21.86 11.84 -12.43
N PHE A 595 -20.98 12.72 -12.93
CA PHE A 595 -21.07 14.18 -12.80
C PHE A 595 -21.09 14.70 -11.36
N GLU A 596 -20.56 13.95 -10.39
CA GLU A 596 -20.41 14.46 -9.03
C GLU A 596 -19.29 15.50 -8.94
N ASP A 597 -19.52 16.51 -8.10
CA ASP A 597 -18.52 17.50 -7.76
C ASP A 597 -17.33 16.86 -7.05
N LEU A 598 -16.16 17.50 -7.17
CA LEU A 598 -14.98 17.07 -6.41
C LEU A 598 -15.24 17.20 -4.90
N PRO A 599 -14.70 16.28 -4.08
CA PRO A 599 -15.03 16.21 -2.65
C PRO A 599 -14.54 17.41 -1.83
N ARG A 600 -13.75 18.31 -2.42
CA ARG A 600 -13.18 19.50 -1.76
C ARG A 600 -13.12 20.67 -2.72
N ASP A 601 -13.52 21.85 -2.25
CA ASP A 601 -13.48 23.09 -3.02
C ASP A 601 -12.07 23.43 -3.51
N ALA A 602 -11.03 23.14 -2.71
CA ALA A 602 -9.64 23.36 -3.09
C ALA A 602 -9.21 22.56 -4.33
N LEU A 603 -9.83 21.41 -4.61
CA LEU A 603 -9.58 20.63 -5.84
C LEU A 603 -10.25 21.29 -7.04
N THR A 604 -11.48 21.80 -6.88
CA THR A 604 -12.19 22.58 -7.90
C THR A 604 -11.42 23.86 -8.26
N ASP A 605 -10.88 24.55 -7.25
CA ASP A 605 -10.04 25.72 -7.48
C ASP A 605 -8.72 25.37 -8.17
N LEU A 606 -8.14 24.19 -7.89
CA LEU A 606 -6.95 23.69 -8.57
C LEU A 606 -7.22 23.40 -10.06
N VAL A 607 -8.37 22.81 -10.40
CA VAL A 607 -8.82 22.62 -11.79
C VAL A 607 -8.99 23.96 -12.49
N ARG A 608 -9.68 24.91 -11.85
CA ARG A 608 -9.90 26.25 -12.41
C ARG A 608 -8.57 26.96 -12.66
N ALA A 609 -7.62 26.84 -11.73
CA ALA A 609 -6.28 27.42 -11.87
C ALA A 609 -5.49 26.77 -13.02
N GLY A 610 -5.59 25.45 -13.21
CA GLY A 610 -4.96 24.75 -14.34
C GLY A 610 -5.54 25.14 -15.70
N GLY A 611 -6.84 25.46 -15.75
CA GLY A 611 -7.52 25.95 -16.96
C GLY A 611 -7.13 27.37 -17.40
N VAL A 612 -6.45 28.14 -16.55
CA VAL A 612 -5.95 29.48 -16.92
C VAL A 612 -4.79 29.34 -17.90
N LYS A 613 -4.94 29.92 -19.10
CA LYS A 613 -3.89 29.90 -20.12
C LYS A 613 -2.72 30.80 -19.70
N VAL A 614 -1.53 30.22 -19.51
CA VAL A 614 -0.29 30.96 -19.24
C VAL A 614 0.68 30.67 -20.38
N GLY A 615 0.93 31.66 -21.24
CA GLY A 615 1.78 31.47 -22.43
C GLY A 615 1.10 30.61 -23.51
N ALA A 616 1.65 29.44 -23.81
CA ALA A 616 1.24 28.58 -24.94
C ALA A 616 -0.01 27.72 -24.68
N GLY A 617 -0.55 27.69 -23.46
CA GLY A 617 -1.74 26.89 -23.15
C GLY A 617 -2.05 26.75 -21.65
N PRO A 618 -3.01 25.90 -21.30
CA PRO A 618 -3.24 25.44 -19.92
C PRO A 618 -2.00 24.74 -19.36
N VAL A 619 -1.75 24.86 -18.05
CA VAL A 619 -0.55 24.31 -17.40
C VAL A 619 -0.94 23.48 -16.18
N GLU A 620 -0.29 22.34 -16.02
CA GLU A 620 -0.44 21.46 -14.87
C GLU A 620 0.04 22.15 -13.57
N ASN A 621 -0.65 21.91 -12.46
CA ASN A 621 -0.36 22.53 -11.18
C ASN A 621 -0.45 21.52 -10.04
N GLY A 622 0.36 21.73 -9.00
CA GLY A 622 0.37 20.93 -7.78
C GLY A 622 0.12 21.81 -6.56
N LEU A 623 -0.63 21.30 -5.60
CA LEU A 623 -0.95 22.00 -4.36
C LEU A 623 -0.85 21.07 -3.17
N LEU A 624 -0.34 21.60 -2.06
CA LEU A 624 -0.39 20.94 -0.77
C LEU A 624 -1.54 21.54 0.05
N ILE A 625 -2.58 20.74 0.25
CA ILE A 625 -3.80 21.12 0.97
C ILE A 625 -3.63 20.73 2.43
N ARG A 626 -3.79 21.70 3.34
CA ARG A 626 -3.72 21.50 4.79
C ARG A 626 -5.09 21.82 5.40
N GLU A 627 -5.84 20.78 5.73
CA GLU A 627 -7.19 20.90 6.31
C GLU A 627 -7.28 20.10 7.61
N GLY A 628 -7.58 20.79 8.72
CA GLY A 628 -7.67 20.19 10.04
C GLY A 628 -6.36 19.52 10.47
N ARG A 629 -6.41 18.20 10.72
CA ARG A 629 -5.23 17.37 11.04
C ARG A 629 -4.66 16.61 9.83
N SER A 630 -5.20 16.86 8.64
CA SER A 630 -4.83 16.12 7.43
C SER A 630 -4.04 16.98 6.46
N VAL A 631 -3.00 16.38 5.88
CA VAL A 631 -2.24 16.96 4.79
C VAL A 631 -2.53 16.12 3.55
N THR A 632 -2.86 16.77 2.44
CA THR A 632 -3.11 16.11 1.16
C THR A 632 -2.25 16.76 0.10
N VAL A 633 -1.55 15.94 -0.68
CA VAL A 633 -0.87 16.38 -1.90
C VAL A 633 -1.84 16.17 -3.05
N ALA A 634 -2.11 17.21 -3.81
CA ALA A 634 -3.03 17.18 -4.95
C ALA A 634 -2.39 17.81 -6.18
N ALA A 635 -2.84 17.39 -7.36
CA ALA A 635 -2.44 17.96 -8.63
C ALA A 635 -3.61 17.98 -9.61
N ALA A 636 -3.58 18.93 -10.54
CA ALA A 636 -4.49 18.98 -11.68
C ALA A 636 -3.69 19.20 -12.96
N ALA A 637 -3.98 18.40 -13.98
CA ALA A 637 -3.38 18.49 -15.29
C ALA A 637 -4.49 18.57 -16.37
N PRO A 638 -4.72 19.75 -16.96
CA PRO A 638 -5.66 19.90 -18.06
C PRO A 638 -5.16 19.15 -19.30
N PHE A 639 -6.06 18.74 -20.18
CA PHE A 639 -5.65 18.18 -21.47
C PHE A 639 -4.91 19.26 -22.27
N SER A 640 -3.60 19.07 -22.41
CA SER A 640 -2.69 19.94 -23.15
C SER A 640 -2.17 19.22 -24.41
N GLY A 641 -1.75 20.00 -25.42
CA GLY A 641 -1.31 19.47 -26.72
C GLY A 641 -2.40 19.46 -27.80
N GLY A 642 -2.13 18.78 -28.93
CA GLY A 642 -3.03 18.77 -30.10
C GLY A 642 -3.96 17.56 -30.20
N GLY A 643 -4.82 17.59 -31.23
CA GLY A 643 -5.80 16.55 -31.54
C GLY A 643 -7.17 16.81 -30.94
N VAL A 644 -8.17 16.06 -31.38
CA VAL A 644 -9.60 16.30 -31.07
C VAL A 644 -9.95 16.31 -29.57
N ALA A 645 -9.15 15.64 -28.74
CA ALA A 645 -9.36 15.56 -27.31
C ALA A 645 -8.97 16.84 -26.55
N SER A 646 -8.13 17.73 -27.13
CA SER A 646 -7.77 18.99 -26.46
C SER A 646 -8.96 19.95 -26.33
N ASP A 647 -9.92 19.84 -27.24
CA ASP A 647 -11.02 20.80 -27.36
C ASP A 647 -12.18 20.48 -26.40
N VAL A 648 -12.12 19.34 -25.72
CA VAL A 648 -13.15 18.90 -24.77
C VAL A 648 -13.05 19.62 -23.42
N GLY A 649 -11.89 20.21 -23.12
CA GLY A 649 -11.68 21.00 -21.89
C GLY A 649 -11.60 20.17 -20.61
N TRP A 650 -11.32 18.88 -20.70
CA TRP A 650 -11.21 18.01 -19.53
C TRP A 650 -9.90 18.21 -18.77
N THR A 651 -9.94 17.89 -17.48
CA THR A 651 -8.79 17.94 -16.58
C THR A 651 -8.67 16.64 -15.80
N VAL A 652 -7.45 16.11 -15.65
CA VAL A 652 -7.18 15.04 -14.70
C VAL A 652 -6.77 15.64 -13.37
N VAL A 653 -7.40 15.20 -12.30
CA VAL A 653 -7.11 15.60 -10.93
C VAL A 653 -6.67 14.38 -10.15
N SER A 654 -5.60 14.49 -9.38
CA SER A 654 -5.17 13.45 -8.47
C SER A 654 -4.97 14.00 -7.05
N TRP A 655 -5.19 13.16 -6.05
CA TRP A 655 -4.86 13.51 -4.66
C TRP A 655 -4.54 12.30 -3.80
N GLN A 656 -3.60 12.49 -2.88
CA GLN A 656 -3.23 11.47 -1.90
C GLN A 656 -2.99 12.11 -0.52
N ASN A 657 -3.57 11.48 0.51
CA ASN A 657 -3.29 11.88 1.89
C ASN A 657 -1.83 11.55 2.25
N ALA A 658 -1.14 12.49 2.88
CA ALA A 658 0.26 12.38 3.22
C ALA A 658 0.59 11.19 4.13
N LYS A 659 -0.39 10.71 4.91
CA LYS A 659 -0.25 9.49 5.73
C LYS A 659 0.02 8.21 4.92
N HIS A 660 -0.33 8.20 3.64
CA HIS A 660 -0.09 7.07 2.74
C HIS A 660 1.27 7.16 2.04
N PHE A 661 2.00 8.26 2.23
CA PHE A 661 3.40 8.34 1.83
C PHE A 661 4.28 7.85 2.98
N GLU A 662 5.43 7.26 2.65
CA GLU A 662 6.43 6.79 3.61
C GLU A 662 7.23 7.97 4.21
N ILE A 663 6.52 8.86 4.90
CA ILE A 663 7.09 10.03 5.57
C ILE A 663 7.40 9.65 7.01
N ALA A 664 8.61 9.98 7.47
CA ALA A 664 9.12 9.61 8.79
C ALA A 664 8.20 10.06 9.95
N ALA A 665 7.52 11.20 9.81
CA ALA A 665 6.58 11.69 10.82
C ALA A 665 5.40 10.73 11.05
N TYR A 666 4.79 10.22 9.97
CA TYR A 666 3.68 9.26 10.07
C TYR A 666 4.15 7.87 10.51
N GLU A 667 5.31 7.40 10.03
CA GLU A 667 5.89 6.13 10.51
C GLU A 667 6.11 6.15 12.03
N ARG A 668 6.54 7.29 12.60
CA ARG A 668 6.75 7.45 14.05
C ARG A 668 5.45 7.45 14.83
N GLU A 669 4.40 8.04 14.29
CA GLU A 669 3.05 7.99 14.88
C GLU A 669 2.52 6.55 14.92
N ASP A 670 2.59 5.82 13.80
CA ASP A 670 2.13 4.43 13.73
C ASP A 670 2.91 3.53 14.69
N ARG A 671 4.23 3.76 14.79
CA ARG A 671 5.11 3.08 15.72
C ARG A 671 4.79 3.38 17.20
N SER A 672 4.46 4.63 17.55
CA SER A 672 4.07 4.99 18.92
C SER A 672 2.70 4.40 19.29
N VAL A 673 1.75 4.40 18.35
CA VAL A 673 0.45 3.75 18.48
C VAL A 673 0.62 2.25 18.71
N LEU A 674 1.42 1.58 17.89
CA LEU A 674 1.71 0.15 18.03
C LEU A 674 2.33 -0.16 19.39
N ALA A 675 3.31 0.63 19.84
CA ALA A 675 3.93 0.47 21.16
C ALA A 675 2.90 0.65 22.30
N GLY A 676 2.02 1.65 22.21
CA GLY A 676 0.93 1.85 23.16
C GLY A 676 -0.09 0.70 23.17
N MET A 677 -0.46 0.18 22.00
CA MET A 677 -1.35 -0.99 21.86
C MET A 677 -0.74 -2.27 22.42
N LEU A 678 0.55 -2.51 22.15
CA LEU A 678 1.29 -3.65 22.72
C LEU A 678 1.38 -3.53 24.25
N GLY A 679 1.63 -2.34 24.77
CA GLY A 679 1.57 -2.05 26.21
C GLY A 679 0.19 -2.35 26.81
N LEU A 680 -0.88 -1.93 26.14
CA LEU A 680 -2.25 -2.20 26.58
C LEU A 680 -2.58 -3.71 26.57
N ALA A 681 -2.21 -4.42 25.51
CA ALA A 681 -2.38 -5.87 25.42
C ALA A 681 -1.64 -6.60 26.55
N LEU A 682 -0.41 -6.16 26.83
CA LEU A 682 0.39 -6.69 27.94
C LEU A 682 -0.30 -6.48 29.30
N ILE A 683 -0.83 -5.30 29.57
CA ILE A 683 -1.58 -4.99 30.79
C ILE A 683 -2.76 -5.96 30.96
N VAL A 684 -3.55 -6.16 29.91
CA VAL A 684 -4.74 -7.03 29.94
C VAL A 684 -4.35 -8.47 30.23
N VAL A 685 -3.33 -9.00 29.53
CA VAL A 685 -2.88 -10.39 29.71
C VAL A 685 -2.27 -10.61 31.10
N CYS A 686 -1.34 -9.76 31.54
CA CYS A 686 -0.66 -9.94 32.82
C CYS A 686 -1.60 -9.72 34.02
N LEU A 687 -2.40 -8.66 34.02
CA LEU A 687 -3.33 -8.40 35.12
C LEU A 687 -4.51 -9.37 35.10
N GLY A 688 -4.97 -9.79 33.91
CA GLY A 688 -5.97 -10.84 33.74
C GLY A 688 -5.49 -12.18 34.30
N TRP A 689 -4.24 -12.56 34.02
CA TRP A 689 -3.62 -13.75 34.60
C TRP A 689 -3.56 -13.68 36.13
N ILE A 690 -3.06 -12.58 36.70
CA ILE A 690 -3.00 -12.38 38.15
C ILE A 690 -4.40 -12.44 38.77
N HIS A 691 -5.40 -11.86 38.09
CA HIS A 691 -6.78 -11.90 38.53
C HIS A 691 -7.33 -13.33 38.62
N LEU A 692 -7.09 -14.14 37.59
CA LEU A 692 -7.60 -15.51 37.50
C LEU A 692 -6.86 -16.49 38.42
N VAL A 693 -5.54 -16.39 38.51
CA VAL A 693 -4.71 -17.34 39.28
C VAL A 693 -4.61 -16.96 40.76
N VAL A 694 -4.63 -15.66 41.10
CA VAL A 694 -4.34 -15.22 42.48
C VAL A 694 -5.58 -14.61 43.13
N VAL A 695 -6.16 -13.57 42.54
CA VAL A 695 -7.23 -12.79 43.19
C VAL A 695 -8.49 -13.63 43.37
N ARG A 696 -8.94 -14.32 42.31
CA ARG A 696 -10.17 -15.13 42.34
C ARG A 696 -10.03 -16.32 43.30
N PRO A 697 -8.93 -17.11 43.31
CA PRO A 697 -8.74 -18.21 44.26
C PRO A 697 -8.54 -17.73 45.70
N LEU A 698 -7.79 -16.65 45.95
CA LEU A 698 -7.60 -16.07 47.28
C LEU A 698 -8.94 -15.64 47.91
N ARG A 699 -9.85 -15.09 47.11
CA ARG A 699 -11.19 -14.71 47.57
C ARG A 699 -12.05 -15.91 47.96
N ALA A 700 -11.98 -16.98 47.17
CA ALA A 700 -12.65 -18.24 47.52
C ALA A 700 -12.05 -18.81 48.81
N LEU A 701 -10.73 -18.84 48.93
CA LEU A 701 -10.00 -19.27 50.13
C LEU A 701 -10.41 -18.47 51.38
N ALA A 702 -10.49 -17.14 51.28
CA ALA A 702 -10.94 -16.30 52.39
C ALA A 702 -12.33 -16.68 52.88
N SER A 703 -13.28 -16.93 51.95
CA SER A 703 -14.63 -17.36 52.32
C SER A 703 -14.68 -18.75 52.96
N SER A 704 -13.84 -19.68 52.50
CA SER A 704 -13.73 -21.03 53.07
C SER A 704 -13.07 -21.02 54.45
N ALA A 705 -12.01 -20.22 54.64
CA ALA A 705 -11.32 -20.09 55.91
C ALA A 705 -12.23 -19.49 56.99
N GLU A 706 -13.03 -18.47 56.65
CA GLU A 706 -14.01 -17.89 57.56
C GLU A 706 -15.10 -18.89 57.96
N LYS A 707 -15.70 -19.61 56.99
CA LYS A 707 -16.69 -20.66 57.29
C LYS A 707 -16.13 -21.75 58.21
N LEU A 708 -14.88 -22.17 57.97
CA LEU A 708 -14.22 -23.15 58.81
C LEU A 708 -13.98 -22.62 60.23
N ALA A 709 -13.53 -21.36 60.37
CA ALA A 709 -13.34 -20.71 61.67
C ALA A 709 -14.67 -20.49 62.41
N ASP A 710 -15.77 -20.27 61.69
CA ASP A 710 -17.13 -20.15 62.22
C ASP A 710 -17.77 -21.53 62.54
N GLY A 711 -17.04 -22.63 62.35
CA GLY A 711 -17.40 -23.97 62.83
C GLY A 711 -17.95 -24.93 61.79
N ASP A 712 -17.95 -24.59 60.50
CA ASP A 712 -18.30 -25.51 59.41
C ASP A 712 -17.20 -26.56 59.21
N LEU A 713 -17.29 -27.66 59.96
CA LEU A 713 -16.41 -28.82 59.81
C LEU A 713 -16.92 -29.83 58.78
N LYS A 714 -18.09 -29.63 58.17
CA LYS A 714 -18.71 -30.59 57.24
C LYS A 714 -18.19 -30.43 55.81
N THR A 715 -17.87 -29.20 55.43
CA THR A 715 -17.36 -28.89 54.09
C THR A 715 -15.89 -29.30 53.95
N VAL A 716 -15.60 -30.25 53.06
CA VAL A 716 -14.23 -30.67 52.73
C VAL A 716 -13.55 -29.64 51.83
N LEU A 717 -12.32 -29.24 52.17
CA LEU A 717 -11.56 -28.26 51.40
C LEU A 717 -10.59 -28.98 50.44
N TYR A 718 -10.94 -29.02 49.16
CA TYR A 718 -10.11 -29.65 48.12
C TYR A 718 -9.06 -28.67 47.58
N PRO A 719 -7.74 -28.98 47.68
CA PRO A 719 -6.70 -28.20 47.01
C PRO A 719 -6.80 -28.40 45.49
N ARG A 720 -7.37 -27.42 44.78
CA ARG A 720 -7.49 -27.46 43.30
C ARG A 720 -6.27 -26.94 42.57
N TYR A 721 -5.43 -26.15 43.24
CA TYR A 721 -4.25 -25.50 42.67
C TYR A 721 -2.98 -26.05 43.32
N HIS A 722 -1.89 -26.15 42.56
CA HIS A 722 -0.58 -26.60 43.05
C HIS A 722 0.35 -25.43 43.43
N ASP A 723 -0.24 -24.30 43.85
CA ASP A 723 0.44 -23.04 44.19
C ASP A 723 0.37 -22.73 45.70
N GLU A 724 0.82 -21.52 46.10
CA GLU A 724 0.75 -21.11 47.51
C GLU A 724 -0.69 -21.07 48.05
N VAL A 725 -1.67 -20.74 47.22
CA VAL A 725 -3.10 -20.73 47.60
C VAL A 725 -3.57 -22.15 47.89
N GLY A 726 -3.29 -23.10 47.00
CA GLY A 726 -3.62 -24.52 47.21
C GLY A 726 -2.90 -25.14 48.40
N ALA A 727 -1.67 -24.71 48.68
CA ALA A 727 -0.93 -25.16 49.85
C ALA A 727 -1.53 -24.63 51.18
N VAL A 728 -2.08 -23.42 51.18
CA VAL A 728 -2.87 -22.90 52.31
C VAL A 728 -4.18 -23.69 52.47
N VAL A 729 -4.90 -23.99 51.37
CA VAL A 729 -6.10 -24.84 51.40
C VAL A 729 -5.82 -26.20 52.03
N ARG A 730 -4.72 -26.86 51.62
CA ARG A 730 -4.30 -28.15 52.18
C ARG A 730 -4.02 -28.06 53.68
N SER A 731 -3.38 -26.97 54.11
CA SER A 731 -3.09 -26.74 55.53
C SER A 731 -4.37 -26.51 56.34
N LEU A 732 -5.36 -25.80 55.79
CA LEU A 732 -6.67 -25.62 56.40
C LEU A 732 -7.46 -26.94 56.52
N GLU A 733 -7.38 -27.81 55.52
CA GLU A 733 -8.01 -29.14 55.57
C GLU A 733 -7.41 -30.01 56.69
N LEU A 734 -6.08 -29.97 56.87
CA LEU A 734 -5.44 -30.64 58.01
C LEU A 734 -5.91 -30.08 59.36
N VAL A 735 -6.07 -28.76 59.46
CA VAL A 735 -6.62 -28.09 60.66
C VAL A 735 -8.07 -28.51 60.90
N ARG A 736 -8.91 -28.62 59.85
CA ARG A 736 -10.29 -29.12 59.93
C ARG A 736 -10.34 -30.54 60.49
N GLN A 737 -9.48 -31.42 59.97
CA GLN A 737 -9.39 -32.82 60.43
C GLN A 737 -8.97 -32.93 61.90
N GLN A 738 -8.02 -32.11 62.33
CA GLN A 738 -7.59 -32.04 63.74
C GLN A 738 -8.72 -31.56 64.67
N LEU A 739 -9.46 -30.53 64.27
CA LEU A 739 -10.63 -30.04 65.01
C LEU A 739 -11.74 -31.09 65.08
N GLN A 740 -12.00 -31.81 63.99
CA GLN A 740 -12.99 -32.89 63.93
C GLN A 740 -12.60 -34.07 64.85
N ALA A 741 -11.34 -34.49 64.81
CA ALA A 741 -10.81 -35.55 65.68
C ALA A 741 -10.90 -35.15 67.17
N ARG A 742 -10.60 -33.89 67.50
CA ARG A 742 -10.73 -33.38 68.87
C ARG A 742 -12.18 -33.36 69.37
N ARG A 743 -13.12 -32.88 68.54
CA ARG A 743 -14.56 -32.91 68.89
C ARG A 743 -15.07 -34.34 69.09
N GLN A 744 -14.65 -35.29 68.25
CA GLN A 744 -15.01 -36.71 68.42
C GLN A 744 -14.42 -37.30 69.70
N ASN A 745 -13.17 -36.97 70.04
CA ASN A 745 -12.53 -37.42 71.29
C ASN A 745 -13.18 -36.79 72.54
N GLN A 746 -13.59 -35.51 72.47
CA GLN A 746 -14.36 -34.86 73.54
C GLN A 746 -15.75 -35.50 73.69
N ALA A 747 -16.48 -35.73 72.60
CA ALA A 747 -17.78 -36.40 72.63
C ALA A 747 -17.68 -37.84 73.16
N ARG A 748 -16.62 -38.59 72.81
CA ARG A 748 -16.36 -39.92 73.38
C ARG A 748 -16.06 -39.88 74.87
N ARG A 749 -15.24 -38.92 75.34
CA ARG A 749 -14.98 -38.73 76.78
C ARG A 749 -16.22 -38.31 77.57
N SER A 750 -17.15 -37.58 76.94
CA SER A 750 -18.43 -37.21 77.55
C SER A 750 -19.48 -38.34 77.49
N ALA A 751 -19.35 -39.28 76.55
CA ALA A 751 -20.27 -40.40 76.35
C ALA A 751 -19.83 -41.72 77.03
N GLU A 752 -18.63 -41.76 77.61
CA GLU A 752 -18.20 -42.87 78.46
C GLU A 752 -19.07 -42.88 79.73
N PRO A 753 -19.93 -43.90 79.95
CA PRO A 753 -20.70 -43.99 81.17
C PRO A 753 -19.74 -44.27 82.32
N ARG A 754 -19.80 -43.45 83.37
CA ARG A 754 -19.15 -43.76 84.65
C ARG A 754 -19.75 -45.05 85.21
N LEU A 755 -19.11 -46.18 84.93
CA LEU A 755 -19.29 -47.48 85.57
C LEU A 755 -17.91 -47.90 86.05
N GLY A 756 -17.54 -48.04 87.32
CA GLY A 756 -18.20 -47.93 88.62
C GLY A 756 -17.20 -48.56 89.62
N ALA A 757 -16.92 -47.93 90.75
CA ALA A 757 -16.23 -48.59 91.86
C ALA A 757 -17.28 -48.90 92.93
N GLY A 758 -17.68 -50.17 93.02
CA GLY A 758 -18.62 -50.69 94.02
C GLY A 758 -17.93 -51.29 95.25
N GLY A 759 -18.69 -51.38 96.34
CA GLY A 759 -18.39 -52.09 97.61
C GLY A 759 -18.98 -51.30 98.79
N ARG A 760 -19.97 -51.77 99.55
CA ARG A 760 -20.41 -53.14 99.87
C ARG A 760 -21.72 -53.58 99.20
#